data_AF-A0A4Y2M611-F1
#
_entry.id   AF-A0A4Y2M611-F1
#
_cell.length_a   1.000
_cell.length_b   1.000
_cell.length_c   1.000
_cell.angle_alpha   90.00
_cell.angle_beta   90.00
_cell.angle_gamma   90.00
#
_symmetry.space_group_name_H-M   'P 1'
#
loop_
_entity.id
_entity.type
_entity.pdbx_description
1 polymer ?
#
loop_
_entity_poly.entity_id
_entity_poly.type
_entity_poly.pdbx_seq_one_letter_code
_entity_poly.pdbx_strand_id
1 'polypeptide(L)'
;FDDFVTPTCNEAMNAAELQLEWKIDNPVWDEAPSTSSGYRGSASPERSRHFVCPTCSKSFAWKKSLVMHMKIHTGENVKRGAASTPEGNSKRVRREGGALNTFTSTFFQPTENSKKDFLLFFDEITPQLKEKIEEEIEEKGAVKWYGVVKAVFKREREDGGEERVTPYFRSNVQIELVGDTIGDHVPVSFSKILEAVDEFIRRGSGWILDKIVHFELCVLRASSYIILPKKLADKKAVLNIQNEDQKCLVWCLIAHKLNILAHDSYRVSHYTPNEQEIKLNGVECPVTLNKIPIIERLNNLRINVFGYEENEVFPLYVSKRVDEECVNLLLIANEETQHYCLIRNMSRLLGDLTKHNGKHHYCYRYLHRFAKVEILKDHLQYCNYHSPQHIKMPEKGENFIKFVNVHYQHPLPYIIYADFESLIVKEVHTSGNTEIVARHEACGYAYIIIGPDVRSVKPIAIYRGKNAVQHFMENILKEKEELAAKLTSIVPISMTPQDELDFRSATHCSICKKALKGDRVRDHDHQTGRYRAALHSSCNLKFRLSKKIPIVFHNLKNYDGHLIMQEIGKLKDYEISVVPTTMEKYVTLSLSKRYHKFKVSLNFVDSFQFLSTSLEKLGQNLTPDKFNILKENFLHHNISLLLRKGVYPYEYMDSHQKFDEERLPSIDSFESTLTGSGISDEDYRHAQTVWNYFNLKNMGEYHDLYVKCDVLQLADVSENFRKLCQHYYGLDCVHLFTSPRLAWQSSLKMTDQPLELFTDINMHMFVEKGIRGGISVITKRFSQANNKYLPNFDASKSIKHIIYLDCNNLYGASMVESLLYGGFEWISADVTLDWIQSIPQDSSEGYIFEVDLKYPEELHGLHNDYPLAPEKMDIKFEDLSEFSKAVLNGMKYTPSTKLVPNLKDKKNYITYYKNLQFYLKQGLKLEKMHKILKFQQKPWLKKYIMFNTEQRRNSKSAFEKDFFKLMNNSVYGKTMENIRNRVDVQLVNDEKKAQKLVAAPTFKRFKIFDNELVGVERVKKCLTLDKPIYVGFVILELSKLIMYNFHYNVMKKEYGDKAELLFTDTDSLTYEVETEDIYEDMFRHMDIYDTSDYPEGSLFIQ
;
A
#
# COMPACT_ATOMS: atom_id res chain seq x y z
N PHE A 1 -21.88 -35.50 13.22
CA PHE A 1 -22.41 -35.95 11.91
C PHE A 1 -21.37 -35.57 10.89
N ASP A 2 -20.25 -36.27 11.01
CA ASP A 2 -19.25 -36.45 9.97
C ASP A 2 -19.66 -37.71 9.19
N ASP A 3 -19.09 -37.85 7.99
CA ASP A 3 -19.26 -38.93 7.01
C ASP A 3 -20.44 -38.81 6.04
N PHE A 4 -20.18 -38.22 4.88
CA PHE A 4 -20.32 -38.87 3.56
C PHE A 4 -19.73 -37.95 2.47
N VAL A 5 -18.54 -38.29 1.98
CA VAL A 5 -17.86 -37.68 0.82
C VAL A 5 -18.12 -38.51 -0.42
N THR A 6 -18.44 -37.86 -1.55
CA THR A 6 -17.90 -38.06 -2.92
C THR A 6 -18.79 -37.28 -3.94
N PRO A 7 -18.32 -36.96 -5.17
CA PRO A 7 -17.42 -35.85 -5.47
C PRO A 7 -18.02 -34.96 -6.59
N THR A 8 -18.19 -33.65 -6.38
CA THR A 8 -18.67 -32.76 -7.44
C THR A 8 -17.64 -31.70 -7.79
N CYS A 9 -17.21 -31.76 -9.05
CA CYS A 9 -16.67 -30.65 -9.82
C CYS A 9 -17.51 -29.40 -9.56
N ASN A 10 -16.90 -28.37 -8.98
CA ASN A 10 -17.33 -26.96 -9.07
C ASN A 10 -16.30 -26.09 -8.33
N GLU A 11 -15.11 -25.90 -8.91
CA GLU A 11 -14.31 -24.70 -8.60
C GLU A 11 -14.92 -23.51 -9.37
N ALA A 12 -16.14 -23.11 -8.98
CA ALA A 12 -16.68 -21.81 -9.33
C ALA A 12 -15.92 -20.78 -8.49
N MET A 13 -14.98 -20.06 -9.13
CA MET A 13 -14.35 -18.87 -8.55
C MET A 13 -15.43 -17.91 -8.05
N ASN A 14 -15.64 -17.90 -6.74
CA ASN A 14 -16.65 -17.11 -6.09
C ASN A 14 -16.25 -15.63 -6.19
N ALA A 15 -17.10 -14.77 -6.77
CA ALA A 15 -16.85 -13.33 -6.81
C ALA A 15 -16.76 -12.71 -5.39
N ALA A 16 -17.21 -13.44 -4.36
CA ALA A 16 -17.05 -13.13 -2.95
C ALA A 16 -15.60 -13.26 -2.45
N GLU A 17 -14.78 -14.17 -3.00
CA GLU A 17 -13.36 -14.32 -2.60
C GLU A 17 -12.48 -13.18 -3.15
N LEU A 18 -12.85 -12.61 -4.29
CA LEU A 18 -12.26 -11.36 -4.80
C LEU A 18 -12.67 -10.12 -3.98
N GLN A 19 -13.72 -10.20 -3.16
CA GLN A 19 -14.06 -9.16 -2.17
C GLN A 19 -13.41 -9.38 -0.80
N LEU A 20 -12.96 -10.60 -0.49
CA LEU A 20 -12.37 -10.95 0.81
C LEU A 20 -10.90 -10.53 0.96
N GLU A 21 -10.13 -10.41 -0.12
CA GLU A 21 -8.78 -9.79 -0.05
C GLU A 21 -8.81 -8.27 0.19
N TRP A 22 -9.99 -7.65 0.24
CA TRP A 22 -10.16 -6.19 0.29
C TRP A 22 -10.90 -5.72 1.55
N LYS A 23 -11.12 -6.61 2.53
CA LYS A 23 -11.47 -6.25 3.90
C LYS A 23 -10.22 -6.26 4.77
N ILE A 24 -9.73 -5.06 5.08
CA ILE A 24 -8.76 -4.85 6.15
C ILE A 24 -9.47 -5.18 7.47
N ASP A 25 -8.91 -6.13 8.22
CA ASP A 25 -9.31 -6.44 9.60
C ASP A 25 -9.35 -5.16 10.44
N ASN A 26 -10.43 -5.01 11.21
CA ASN A 26 -10.51 -4.03 12.28
C ASN A 26 -9.38 -4.32 13.29
N PRO A 27 -8.51 -3.36 13.64
CA PRO A 27 -7.58 -3.56 14.74
C PRO A 27 -8.40 -3.64 16.04
N VAL A 28 -8.37 -4.82 16.66
CA VAL A 28 -8.72 -5.01 18.07
C VAL A 28 -7.71 -4.19 18.88
N TRP A 29 -8.22 -3.29 19.71
CA TRP A 29 -7.41 -2.53 20.66
C TRP A 29 -7.13 -3.42 21.86
N ASP A 30 -5.91 -3.93 22.00
CA ASP A 30 -5.52 -4.65 23.21
C ASP A 30 -5.03 -3.67 24.28
N GLU A 31 -5.66 -3.84 25.44
CA GLU A 31 -5.54 -3.09 26.67
C GLU A 31 -4.22 -3.39 27.39
N ALA A 32 -3.76 -2.42 28.18
CA ALA A 32 -2.59 -2.52 29.04
C ALA A 32 -2.78 -3.56 30.17
N PRO A 33 -1.74 -4.30 30.59
CA PRO A 33 -1.77 -5.01 31.86
C PRO A 33 -1.03 -4.23 32.97
N SER A 34 -1.71 -4.13 34.09
CA SER A 34 -1.28 -3.64 35.40
C SER A 34 -0.36 -4.62 36.15
N THR A 35 0.67 -4.04 36.79
CA THR A 35 1.39 -4.42 38.03
C THR A 35 1.16 -5.78 38.72
N SER A 36 2.25 -6.52 38.99
CA SER A 36 2.58 -7.06 40.34
C SER A 36 4.01 -7.65 40.43
N SER A 37 4.57 -7.52 41.63
CA SER A 37 5.93 -7.80 42.16
C SER A 37 6.38 -9.27 42.30
N GLY A 38 7.70 -9.54 42.36
CA GLY A 38 8.25 -10.65 43.19
C GLY A 38 9.55 -11.37 42.77
N TYR A 39 10.71 -10.86 43.22
CA TYR A 39 11.95 -11.52 43.74
C TYR A 39 12.47 -12.95 43.34
N ARG A 40 13.77 -12.95 42.95
CA ARG A 40 14.97 -13.80 43.32
C ARG A 40 15.12 -15.29 42.92
N GLY A 41 16.27 -15.58 42.24
CA GLY A 41 17.34 -16.43 42.81
C GLY A 41 18.09 -17.45 41.91
N SER A 42 19.33 -17.10 41.48
CA SER A 42 20.62 -17.87 41.44
C SER A 42 20.74 -19.28 40.78
N ALA A 43 21.80 -19.75 40.09
CA ALA A 43 23.24 -19.43 40.07
C ALA A 43 23.99 -20.00 38.82
N SER A 44 25.19 -19.42 38.59
CA SER A 44 26.37 -19.60 37.69
C SER A 44 27.08 -21.00 37.67
N PRO A 45 28.26 -21.30 37.01
CA PRO A 45 29.37 -20.41 36.54
C PRO A 45 30.32 -20.82 35.34
N GLU A 46 31.17 -19.88 34.86
CA GLU A 46 32.67 -19.97 34.84
C GLU A 46 33.37 -18.64 34.40
N ARG A 47 34.62 -18.39 34.87
CA ARG A 47 35.27 -17.08 35.16
C ARG A 47 36.45 -16.67 34.24
N SER A 48 36.59 -15.36 33.96
CA SER A 48 37.86 -14.67 33.60
C SER A 48 38.42 -13.82 34.77
N ARG A 49 39.68 -14.01 35.17
CA ARG A 49 40.30 -13.36 36.37
C ARG A 49 40.48 -11.84 36.22
N HIS A 50 39.92 -11.07 37.14
CA HIS A 50 40.14 -9.63 37.29
C HIS A 50 40.90 -9.31 38.59
N PHE A 51 41.63 -8.18 38.66
CA PHE A 51 42.32 -7.72 39.86
C PHE A 51 41.40 -6.86 40.72
N VAL A 52 40.94 -7.40 41.84
CA VAL A 52 39.95 -6.73 42.71
C VAL A 52 40.64 -5.99 43.85
N CYS A 53 40.21 -4.76 44.11
CA CYS A 53 40.66 -3.99 45.27
C CYS A 53 40.15 -4.64 46.56
N PRO A 54 41.04 -5.02 47.49
CA PRO A 54 40.63 -5.70 48.72
C PRO A 54 39.84 -4.81 49.69
N THR A 55 39.90 -3.48 49.54
CA THR A 55 39.25 -2.53 50.45
C THR A 55 37.83 -2.16 50.02
N CYS A 56 37.59 -1.98 48.71
CA CYS A 56 36.28 -1.54 48.20
C CYS A 56 35.67 -2.47 47.14
N SER A 57 36.31 -3.62 46.88
CA SER A 57 35.85 -4.67 45.97
C SER A 57 35.67 -4.25 44.50
N LYS A 58 36.19 -3.09 44.09
CA LYS A 58 36.21 -2.66 42.68
C LYS A 58 37.20 -3.50 41.86
N SER A 59 36.81 -3.87 40.65
CA SER A 59 37.52 -4.80 39.79
C SER A 59 38.28 -4.07 38.68
N PHE A 60 39.56 -4.39 38.48
CA PHE A 60 40.45 -3.73 37.53
C PHE A 60 41.03 -4.74 36.55
N ALA A 61 41.08 -4.36 35.27
CA ALA A 61 41.66 -5.19 34.21
C ALA A 61 43.19 -5.29 34.29
N TRP A 62 43.87 -4.30 34.90
CA TRP A 62 45.34 -4.21 34.97
C TRP A 62 45.83 -3.92 36.39
N LYS A 63 46.88 -4.62 36.83
CA LYS A 63 47.46 -4.48 38.18
C LYS A 63 47.97 -3.06 38.48
N LYS A 64 48.47 -2.30 37.49
CA LYS A 64 48.92 -0.91 37.68
C LYS A 64 47.78 0.02 38.11
N SER A 65 46.58 -0.22 37.59
CA SER A 65 45.39 0.58 37.89
C SER A 65 44.87 0.28 39.30
N LEU A 66 44.94 -0.99 39.73
CA LEU A 66 44.66 -1.35 41.12
C LEU A 66 45.65 -0.66 42.08
N VAL A 67 46.95 -0.66 41.78
CA VAL A 67 47.97 -0.05 42.64
C VAL A 67 47.77 1.46 42.78
N MET A 68 47.37 2.16 41.71
CA MET A 68 47.07 3.59 41.77
C MET A 68 45.77 3.87 42.54
N HIS A 69 44.75 3.04 42.36
CA HIS A 69 43.51 3.11 43.14
C HIS A 69 43.75 2.87 44.63
N MET A 70 44.67 1.97 45.00
CA MET A 70 45.00 1.71 46.41
C MET A 70 45.57 2.92 47.14
N LYS A 71 46.16 3.90 46.42
CA LYS A 71 46.66 5.15 47.02
C LYS A 71 45.56 6.07 47.57
N ILE A 72 44.32 5.87 47.11
CA ILE A 72 43.14 6.58 47.62
C ILE A 72 42.77 6.05 49.02
N HIS A 73 42.96 4.75 49.27
CA HIS A 73 42.69 4.15 50.59
C HIS A 73 43.83 4.39 51.59
N THR A 74 45.07 4.62 51.13
CA THR A 74 46.22 4.89 51.99
C THR A 74 46.46 6.37 52.29
N GLY A 75 45.72 7.28 51.64
CA GLY A 75 45.80 8.73 51.90
C GLY A 75 47.13 9.39 51.50
N GLU A 76 47.96 8.74 50.68
CA GLU A 76 49.21 9.33 50.18
C GLU A 76 48.91 10.42 49.15
N ASN A 77 48.97 11.68 49.59
CA ASN A 77 48.81 12.88 48.76
C ASN A 77 49.94 13.02 47.73
N VAL A 78 49.58 13.15 46.44
CA VAL A 78 50.50 13.71 45.43
C VAL A 78 50.58 15.22 45.69
N LYS A 79 51.80 15.70 45.95
CA LYS A 79 52.11 17.09 46.36
C LYS A 79 51.51 18.13 45.41
N ARG A 80 50.78 19.09 46.00
CA ARG A 80 50.43 20.38 45.41
C ARG A 80 51.69 21.23 45.22
N GLY A 81 51.95 21.66 43.99
CA GLY A 81 52.78 22.84 43.72
C GLY A 81 51.92 24.10 43.80
N ALA A 82 52.38 25.12 44.51
CA ALA A 82 51.66 26.35 44.77
C ALA A 82 51.84 27.40 43.65
N ALA A 83 50.78 28.20 43.50
CA ALA A 83 50.69 29.55 42.93
C ALA A 83 50.78 29.73 41.40
N SER A 84 49.61 29.81 40.77
CA SER A 84 49.15 30.99 40.01
C SER A 84 47.71 30.73 39.57
N THR A 85 46.83 31.72 39.73
CA THR A 85 45.57 31.80 38.97
C THR A 85 45.92 31.62 37.49
N PRO A 86 45.43 30.59 36.78
CA PRO A 86 45.43 30.64 35.34
C PRO A 86 44.34 31.64 34.96
N GLU A 87 44.75 32.86 34.62
CA GLU A 87 43.95 33.66 33.70
C GLU A 87 43.65 32.80 32.47
N GLY A 88 42.37 32.44 32.31
CA GLY A 88 41.73 32.07 31.05
C GLY A 88 42.25 30.83 30.30
N ASN A 89 41.93 29.62 30.78
CA ASN A 89 41.97 28.40 29.92
C ASN A 89 40.71 28.23 29.06
N SER A 90 39.70 29.11 29.21
CA SER A 90 38.52 29.16 28.35
C SER A 90 38.62 30.36 27.41
N LYS A 91 38.54 30.12 26.09
CA LYS A 91 38.36 31.18 25.09
C LYS A 91 36.91 31.17 24.64
N ARG A 92 36.16 32.22 25.01
CA ARG A 92 34.83 32.47 24.49
C ARG A 92 34.96 33.04 23.08
N VAL A 93 34.48 32.31 22.07
CA VAL A 93 34.44 32.79 20.69
C VAL A 93 32.97 32.86 20.28
N ARG A 94 32.48 34.08 20.08
CA ARG A 94 31.18 34.29 19.43
C ARG A 94 31.41 34.11 17.93
N ARG A 95 30.87 33.04 17.33
CA ARG A 95 30.86 32.90 15.86
C ARG A 95 29.84 33.88 15.30
N GLU A 96 30.29 35.08 14.92
CA GLU A 96 29.52 35.97 14.06
C GLU A 96 29.76 35.54 12.60
N GLY A 97 28.79 34.85 12.00
CA GLY A 97 28.86 34.46 10.59
C GLY A 97 28.29 33.08 10.29
N GLY A 98 26.98 32.92 10.45
CA GLY A 98 26.21 31.75 10.01
C GLY A 98 24.73 32.00 10.30
N ALA A 99 23.84 31.64 9.37
CA ALA A 99 22.41 31.93 9.50
C ALA A 99 21.85 31.34 10.80
N LEU A 100 21.47 32.22 11.74
CA LEU A 100 20.86 32.00 13.07
C LEU A 100 21.84 31.98 14.25
N ASN A 101 21.89 33.10 14.99
CA ASN A 101 22.45 33.25 16.34
C ASN A 101 21.79 32.29 17.37
N THR A 102 21.97 30.97 17.27
CA THR A 102 21.16 29.97 17.99
C THR A 102 21.90 29.16 19.06
N PHE A 103 23.24 29.25 19.18
CA PHE A 103 23.99 28.61 20.26
C PHE A 103 25.27 29.37 20.63
N THR A 104 25.72 29.22 21.88
CA THR A 104 27.01 29.70 22.38
C THR A 104 27.98 28.51 22.46
N SER A 105 29.20 28.66 21.95
CA SER A 105 30.28 27.66 22.13
C SER A 105 31.35 28.17 23.08
N THR A 106 31.74 27.35 24.06
CA THR A 106 32.86 27.61 24.97
C THR A 106 33.89 26.50 24.84
N PHE A 107 35.15 26.86 24.62
CA PHE A 107 36.24 25.90 24.42
C PHE A 107 37.10 25.79 25.68
N PHE A 108 37.35 24.55 26.13
CA PHE A 108 38.25 24.21 27.22
C PHE A 108 39.47 23.49 26.63
N GLN A 109 40.66 24.00 26.93
CA GLN A 109 41.93 23.45 26.43
C GLN A 109 42.56 22.52 27.48
N PRO A 110 43.16 21.38 27.07
CA PRO A 110 43.88 20.52 27.99
C PRO A 110 45.22 21.13 28.42
N THR A 111 45.65 20.84 29.64
CA THR A 111 47.03 21.12 30.08
C THR A 111 48.02 20.12 29.47
N GLU A 112 49.32 20.43 29.57
CA GLU A 112 50.38 19.54 29.10
C GLU A 112 50.34 18.14 29.72
N ASN A 113 49.78 18.02 30.94
CA ASN A 113 49.64 16.76 31.64
C ASN A 113 48.36 15.99 31.26
N SER A 114 47.28 16.66 30.87
CA SER A 114 45.98 16.03 30.54
C SER A 114 45.74 15.84 29.05
N LYS A 115 46.55 16.46 28.17
CA LYS A 115 46.39 16.35 26.71
C LYS A 115 46.51 14.94 26.12
N LYS A 116 46.95 13.94 26.89
CA LYS A 116 47.09 12.54 26.42
C LYS A 116 46.18 11.54 27.15
N ASP A 117 45.28 12.02 28.01
CA ASP A 117 44.41 11.15 28.79
C ASP A 117 43.03 11.80 28.97
N PHE A 118 42.00 11.17 28.41
CA PHE A 118 40.64 11.70 28.47
C PHE A 118 40.08 11.75 29.90
N LEU A 119 40.43 10.82 30.77
CA LEU A 119 39.94 10.81 32.16
C LEU A 119 40.56 11.95 32.94
N LEU A 120 41.87 12.13 32.84
CA LEU A 120 42.55 13.26 33.48
C LEU A 120 42.07 14.61 32.94
N PHE A 121 41.81 14.70 31.62
CA PHE A 121 41.27 15.91 31.02
C PHE A 121 39.84 16.21 31.45
N PHE A 122 38.97 15.20 31.53
CA PHE A 122 37.59 15.38 31.98
C PHE A 122 37.53 15.75 33.46
N ASP A 123 38.32 15.12 34.32
CA ASP A 123 38.44 15.50 35.73
C ASP A 123 38.92 16.96 35.88
N GLU A 124 39.86 17.39 35.04
CA GLU A 124 40.38 18.76 35.03
C GLU A 124 39.32 19.81 34.65
N ILE A 125 38.55 19.55 33.58
CA ILE A 125 37.56 20.53 33.08
C ILE A 125 36.22 20.46 33.82
N THR A 126 35.93 19.39 34.58
CA THR A 126 34.64 19.20 35.26
C THR A 126 34.21 20.42 36.09
N PRO A 127 35.06 21.01 36.96
CA PRO A 127 34.64 22.15 37.78
C PRO A 127 34.31 23.38 36.92
N GLN A 128 35.14 23.66 35.91
CA GLN A 128 34.97 24.81 35.01
C GLN A 128 33.74 24.63 34.10
N LEU A 129 33.47 23.40 33.70
CA LEU A 129 32.31 23.06 32.89
C LEU A 129 31.02 23.24 33.67
N LYS A 130 30.98 22.80 34.94
CA LYS A 130 29.84 22.98 35.83
C LYS A 130 29.55 24.46 36.08
N GLU A 131 30.57 25.22 36.49
CA GLU A 131 30.47 26.67 36.68
C GLU A 131 29.96 27.38 35.42
N LYS A 132 30.48 27.00 34.24
CA LYS A 132 30.03 27.60 32.98
C LYS A 132 28.58 27.28 32.61
N ILE A 133 28.12 26.07 32.92
CA ILE A 133 26.72 25.68 32.69
C ILE A 133 25.81 26.41 33.70
N GLU A 134 26.23 26.54 34.96
CA GLU A 134 25.54 27.32 36.01
C GLU A 134 25.38 28.78 35.60
N GLU A 135 26.46 29.44 35.13
CA GLU A 135 26.39 30.81 34.61
C GLU A 135 25.39 30.96 33.45
N GLU A 136 25.35 29.99 32.52
CA GLU A 136 24.44 30.04 31.38
C GLU A 136 22.99 29.73 31.80
N ILE A 137 22.77 28.99 32.88
CA ILE A 137 21.45 28.78 33.53
C ILE A 137 21.01 30.06 34.26
N GLU A 138 21.89 30.72 35.00
CA GLU A 138 21.57 32.00 35.66
C GLU A 138 21.18 33.08 34.64
N GLU A 139 21.85 33.12 33.49
CA GLU A 139 21.55 34.09 32.42
C GLU A 139 20.26 33.73 31.64
N LYS A 140 19.96 32.44 31.44
CA LYS A 140 18.95 31.97 30.46
C LYS A 140 17.82 31.11 31.03
N GLY A 141 17.82 30.85 32.33
CA GLY A 141 16.82 30.03 33.04
C GLY A 141 16.97 28.52 32.82
N ALA A 142 16.89 28.06 31.57
CA ALA A 142 17.06 26.65 31.22
C ALA A 142 17.91 26.50 29.95
N VAL A 143 18.84 25.54 29.95
CA VAL A 143 19.77 25.37 28.84
C VAL A 143 19.81 23.93 28.36
N LYS A 144 19.87 23.76 27.03
CA LYS A 144 20.25 22.49 26.41
C LYS A 144 21.72 22.57 26.07
N TRP A 145 22.50 21.58 26.46
CA TRP A 145 23.92 21.58 26.14
C TRP A 145 24.40 20.19 25.72
N TYR A 146 25.47 20.17 24.94
CA TYR A 146 26.23 18.95 24.68
C TYR A 146 27.71 19.28 24.57
N GLY A 147 28.53 18.29 24.91
CA GLY A 147 29.98 18.34 24.79
C GLY A 147 30.46 17.75 23.48
N VAL A 148 31.48 18.35 22.88
CA VAL A 148 32.23 17.77 21.76
C VAL A 148 33.71 17.77 22.08
N VAL A 149 34.36 16.61 22.02
CA VAL A 149 35.82 16.53 22.13
C VAL A 149 36.43 16.35 20.76
N LYS A 150 37.38 17.22 20.43
CA LYS A 150 38.26 17.05 19.28
C LYS A 150 39.56 16.41 19.76
N ALA A 151 39.94 15.30 19.17
CA ALA A 151 41.18 14.60 19.51
C ALA A 151 41.90 14.11 18.25
N VAL A 152 43.23 14.09 18.29
CA VAL A 152 44.10 13.56 17.24
C VAL A 152 44.51 12.15 17.63
N PHE A 153 44.23 11.21 16.75
CA PHE A 153 44.70 9.83 16.86
C PHE A 153 45.77 9.59 15.82
N LYS A 154 46.76 8.79 16.18
CA LYS A 154 47.83 8.36 15.29
C LYS A 154 47.94 6.85 15.24
N ARG A 155 48.48 6.36 14.13
CA ARG A 155 48.78 4.96 13.91
C ARG A 155 50.00 4.84 13.00
N GLU A 156 50.86 3.87 13.29
CA GLU A 156 51.96 3.51 12.41
C GLU A 156 51.45 2.62 11.27
N ARG A 157 51.81 2.98 10.04
CA ARG A 157 51.60 2.16 8.84
C ARG A 157 52.72 1.14 8.71
N GLU A 158 52.47 0.06 7.99
CA GLU A 158 53.42 -1.05 7.79
C GLU A 158 54.72 -0.63 7.08
N ASP A 159 54.74 0.54 6.41
CA ASP A 159 55.90 1.12 5.72
C ASP A 159 56.76 2.06 6.61
N GLY A 160 56.42 2.19 7.90
CA GLY A 160 57.11 3.07 8.85
C GLY A 160 56.62 4.53 8.85
N GLY A 161 55.55 4.86 8.11
CA GLY A 161 54.92 6.18 8.14
C GLY A 161 53.88 6.34 9.27
N GLU A 162 53.76 7.54 9.84
CA GLU A 162 52.67 7.87 10.79
C GLU A 162 51.44 8.43 10.05
N GLU A 163 50.27 7.82 10.25
CA GLU A 163 48.98 8.34 9.82
C GLU A 163 48.30 9.05 11.00
N ARG A 164 47.66 10.21 10.75
CA ARG A 164 46.90 10.96 11.77
C ARG A 164 45.50 11.29 11.31
N VAL A 165 44.53 11.08 12.20
CA VAL A 165 43.13 11.46 12.01
C VAL A 165 42.69 12.35 13.18
N THR A 166 41.80 13.29 12.91
CA THR A 166 41.29 14.20 13.95
C THR A 166 39.78 14.10 14.09
N PRO A 167 39.27 12.99 14.65
CA PRO A 167 37.83 12.80 14.89
C PRO A 167 37.28 13.75 15.96
N TYR A 168 35.96 13.89 15.91
CA TYR A 168 35.15 14.60 16.90
C TYR A 168 34.22 13.60 17.58
N PHE A 169 34.17 13.63 18.91
CA PHE A 169 33.32 12.74 19.71
C PHE A 169 32.33 13.59 20.49
N ARG A 170 31.05 13.23 20.40
CA ARG A 170 29.96 14.04 20.91
C ARG A 170 29.24 13.31 22.06
N SER A 171 28.87 14.05 23.11
CA SER A 171 28.01 13.54 24.17
C SER A 171 26.53 13.54 23.75
N ASN A 172 25.69 12.86 24.53
CA ASN A 172 24.24 13.09 24.46
C ASN A 172 23.91 14.55 24.81
N VAL A 173 22.79 15.05 24.30
CA VAL A 173 22.25 16.36 24.68
C VAL A 173 21.67 16.25 26.07
N GLN A 174 22.14 17.10 26.99
CA GLN A 174 21.66 17.22 28.35
C GLN A 174 20.74 18.44 28.46
N ILE A 175 19.75 18.35 29.34
CA ILE A 175 18.79 19.43 29.62
C ILE A 175 18.98 19.79 31.09
N GLU A 176 19.39 21.03 31.35
CA GLU A 176 19.49 21.55 32.71
C GLU A 176 18.39 22.58 32.96
N LEU A 177 17.57 22.30 33.96
CA LEU A 177 16.43 23.14 34.35
C LEU A 177 16.71 23.93 35.63
N VAL A 178 17.59 23.42 36.52
CA VAL A 178 17.99 24.00 37.81
C VAL A 178 19.44 23.56 38.10
N GLY A 179 20.22 24.34 38.86
CA GLY A 179 21.65 24.06 39.13
C GLY A 179 21.96 22.69 39.73
N ASP A 180 21.04 22.12 40.51
CA ASP A 180 21.29 20.89 41.29
C ASP A 180 21.45 19.61 40.43
N THR A 181 20.99 19.59 39.16
CA THR A 181 21.06 18.41 38.28
C THR A 181 22.36 18.31 37.46
N ILE A 182 23.13 19.39 37.40
CA ILE A 182 24.39 19.46 36.65
C ILE A 182 25.42 18.46 37.20
N GLY A 183 25.33 18.18 38.50
CA GLY A 183 26.19 17.25 39.23
C GLY A 183 26.28 15.87 38.59
N ASP A 184 25.15 15.35 38.11
CA ASP A 184 24.98 13.99 37.59
C ASP A 184 25.11 13.91 36.06
N HIS A 185 24.66 14.94 35.33
CA HIS A 185 24.66 14.94 33.87
C HIS A 185 26.04 15.15 33.25
N VAL A 186 26.94 15.88 33.91
CA VAL A 186 28.31 16.08 33.41
C VAL A 186 29.09 14.74 33.32
N PRO A 187 29.16 13.90 34.38
CA PRO A 187 29.78 12.57 34.29
C PRO A 187 29.15 11.64 33.24
N VAL A 188 27.82 11.67 33.08
CA VAL A 188 27.10 10.88 32.07
C VAL A 188 27.50 11.31 30.65
N SER A 189 27.64 12.62 30.42
CA SER A 189 28.07 13.16 29.12
C SER A 189 29.48 12.69 28.73
N PHE A 190 30.41 12.65 29.68
CA PHE A 190 31.78 12.18 29.47
C PHE A 190 31.84 10.68 29.25
N SER A 191 31.05 9.90 30.01
CA SER A 191 30.95 8.45 29.83
C SER A 191 30.56 8.10 28.40
N LYS A 192 29.61 8.85 27.80
CA LYS A 192 29.22 8.61 26.41
C LYS A 192 30.32 8.94 25.39
N ILE A 193 31.11 9.99 25.63
CA ILE A 193 32.25 10.32 24.79
C ILE A 193 33.33 9.24 24.90
N LEU A 194 33.60 8.73 26.11
CA LEU A 194 34.55 7.63 26.32
C LEU A 194 34.11 6.36 25.62
N GLU A 195 32.82 6.00 25.66
CA GLU A 195 32.27 4.88 24.90
C GLU A 195 32.51 5.03 23.39
N ALA A 196 32.26 6.22 22.85
CA ALA A 196 32.45 6.49 21.42
C ALA A 196 33.93 6.47 21.01
N VAL A 197 34.82 6.95 21.88
CA VAL A 197 36.28 6.85 21.70
C VAL A 197 36.72 5.39 21.75
N ASP A 198 36.23 4.63 22.73
CA ASP A 198 36.52 3.21 22.87
C ASP A 198 36.05 2.41 21.67
N GLU A 199 34.87 2.68 21.14
CA GLU A 199 34.35 2.06 19.93
C GLU A 199 35.22 2.42 18.71
N PHE A 200 35.63 3.68 18.59
CA PHE A 200 36.54 4.14 17.55
C PHE A 200 37.90 3.43 17.59
N ILE A 201 38.41 3.13 18.80
CA ILE A 201 39.64 2.35 18.99
C ILE A 201 39.40 0.86 18.72
N ARG A 202 38.26 0.30 19.16
CA ARG A 202 37.92 -1.14 19.09
C ARG A 202 37.53 -1.65 17.70
N ARG A 203 37.10 -0.79 16.76
CA ARG A 203 36.79 -1.18 15.36
C ARG A 203 38.00 -1.61 14.50
N GLY A 204 39.04 -2.18 15.12
CA GLY A 204 40.06 -3.01 14.46
C GLY A 204 41.24 -2.28 13.81
N SER A 205 41.40 -0.98 14.04
CA SER A 205 42.33 -0.16 13.24
C SER A 205 43.60 0.34 13.93
N GLY A 206 43.99 -0.07 15.14
CA GLY A 206 45.31 0.26 15.71
C GLY A 206 45.57 1.75 16.03
N TRP A 207 44.52 2.56 16.17
CA TRP A 207 44.61 3.98 16.50
C TRP A 207 44.95 4.21 17.97
N ILE A 208 45.95 5.03 18.24
CA ILE A 208 46.34 5.48 19.58
C ILE A 208 46.12 6.98 19.67
N LEU A 209 45.61 7.45 20.81
CA LEU A 209 45.46 8.87 21.08
C LEU A 209 46.85 9.56 21.05
N ASP A 210 47.03 10.52 20.15
CA ASP A 210 48.23 11.35 20.09
C ASP A 210 48.10 12.56 21.04
N LYS A 211 46.99 13.29 20.89
CA LYS A 211 46.63 14.39 21.77
C LYS A 211 45.15 14.76 21.70
N ILE A 212 44.59 15.24 22.80
CA ILE A 212 43.31 15.94 22.86
C ILE A 212 43.57 17.39 22.42
N VAL A 213 42.71 17.91 21.55
CA VAL A 213 42.82 19.29 21.04
C VAL A 213 42.04 20.23 21.93
N HIS A 214 40.77 19.95 22.20
CA HIS A 214 39.92 20.71 23.12
C HIS A 214 38.62 19.98 23.41
N PHE A 215 37.91 20.42 24.46
CA PHE A 215 36.49 20.18 24.67
C PHE A 215 35.70 21.43 24.29
N GLU A 216 34.67 21.29 23.47
CA GLU A 216 33.72 22.34 23.11
C GLU A 216 32.39 22.09 23.83
N LEU A 217 32.02 22.98 24.74
CA LEU A 217 30.67 23.05 25.30
C LEU A 217 29.79 23.85 24.33
N CYS A 218 28.82 23.17 23.71
CA CYS A 218 27.80 23.81 22.88
C CYS A 218 26.53 24.02 23.69
N VAL A 219 26.19 25.27 23.99
CA VAL A 219 24.96 25.65 24.71
C VAL A 219 23.93 26.14 23.70
N LEU A 220 22.92 25.32 23.48
CA LEU A 220 21.76 25.62 22.64
C LEU A 220 20.73 26.39 23.46
N ARG A 221 20.13 27.42 22.86
CA ARG A 221 18.91 28.00 23.40
C ARG A 221 17.82 26.93 23.29
N ALA A 222 17.29 26.46 24.43
CA ALA A 222 16.20 25.50 24.42
C ALA A 222 14.96 26.23 23.89
N SER A 223 14.64 26.06 22.62
CA SER A 223 13.37 26.52 22.08
C SER A 223 12.79 25.47 21.15
N SER A 224 11.55 25.04 21.43
CA SER A 224 10.75 24.21 20.51
C SER A 224 10.10 25.04 19.40
N TYR A 225 10.39 26.33 19.34
CA TYR A 225 9.84 27.25 18.36
C TYR A 225 10.40 26.97 16.96
N ILE A 226 9.50 26.75 16.00
CA ILE A 226 9.84 26.66 14.58
C ILE A 226 9.38 27.94 13.90
N ILE A 227 10.28 28.61 13.18
CA ILE A 227 9.94 29.80 12.39
C ILE A 227 8.96 29.40 11.28
N LEU A 228 7.87 30.16 11.12
CA LEU A 228 6.91 29.92 10.04
C LEU A 228 7.59 30.07 8.67
N PRO A 229 7.35 29.16 7.72
CA PRO A 229 7.74 29.35 6.33
C PRO A 229 7.21 30.69 5.79
N LYS A 230 8.02 31.39 4.99
CA LYS A 230 7.70 32.73 4.46
C LYS A 230 6.28 32.82 3.88
N LYS A 231 5.88 31.84 3.07
CA LYS A 231 4.53 31.76 2.47
C LYS A 231 3.39 31.72 3.51
N LEU A 232 3.60 31.11 4.68
CA LEU A 232 2.62 31.09 5.78
C LEU A 232 2.66 32.37 6.61
N ALA A 233 3.86 32.92 6.84
CA ALA A 233 4.04 34.18 7.56
C ALA A 233 3.40 35.35 6.81
N ASP A 234 3.61 35.43 5.48
CA ASP A 234 3.06 36.46 4.60
C ASP A 234 1.53 36.47 4.61
N LYS A 235 0.91 35.30 4.81
CA LYS A 235 -0.54 35.19 4.94
C LYS A 235 -1.08 35.80 6.21
N LYS A 236 -0.30 36.12 7.25
CA LYS A 236 -0.80 36.72 8.52
C LYS A 236 -2.09 36.03 9.04
N ALA A 237 -2.14 34.71 8.92
CA ALA A 237 -3.30 33.88 9.22
C ALA A 237 -3.09 32.98 10.46
N VAL A 238 -1.82 32.80 10.83
CA VAL A 238 -1.35 31.89 11.87
C VAL A 238 -0.63 32.70 12.92
N LEU A 239 -0.99 32.51 14.19
CA LEU A 239 -0.25 32.97 15.34
C LEU A 239 0.76 31.89 15.72
N ASN A 240 2.04 32.22 15.60
CA ASN A 240 3.13 31.36 16.01
C ASN A 240 3.71 31.87 17.33
N ILE A 241 3.39 31.19 18.44
CA ILE A 241 3.80 31.60 19.79
C ILE A 241 5.25 31.17 20.03
N GLN A 242 6.08 32.13 20.40
CA GLN A 242 7.51 31.95 20.65
C GLN A 242 7.74 31.36 22.04
N ASN A 243 7.81 30.04 22.13
CA ASN A 243 8.04 29.32 23.38
C ASN A 243 9.43 28.68 23.46
N GLU A 244 9.95 28.59 24.69
CA GLU A 244 11.25 27.95 25.00
C GLU A 244 11.06 26.52 25.58
N ASP A 245 9.85 26.18 26.02
CA ASP A 245 9.46 24.86 26.54
C ASP A 245 8.93 23.90 25.45
N GLN A 246 8.31 22.77 25.81
CA GLN A 246 7.62 21.85 24.87
C GLN A 246 6.09 22.02 24.84
N LYS A 247 5.55 23.11 25.39
CA LYS A 247 4.12 23.32 25.67
C LYS A 247 3.39 24.13 24.58
N CYS A 248 3.92 24.19 23.35
CA CYS A 248 3.35 24.96 22.24
C CYS A 248 1.85 24.72 22.00
N LEU A 249 1.35 23.48 22.17
CA LEU A 249 -0.08 23.17 22.09
C LEU A 249 -0.88 23.86 23.21
N VAL A 250 -0.40 23.79 24.45
CA VAL A 250 -1.04 24.42 25.62
C VAL A 250 -1.16 25.93 25.39
N TRP A 251 -0.08 26.56 24.93
CA TRP A 251 -0.07 27.99 24.62
C TRP A 251 -1.07 28.35 23.52
N CYS A 252 -1.22 27.52 22.49
CA CYS A 252 -2.22 27.75 21.44
C CYS A 252 -3.66 27.65 21.99
N LEU A 253 -3.94 26.71 22.89
CA LEU A 253 -5.27 26.54 23.49
C LEU A 253 -5.63 27.73 24.38
N ILE A 254 -4.70 28.21 25.20
CA ILE A 254 -4.89 29.40 26.05
C ILE A 254 -5.06 30.64 25.17
N ALA A 255 -4.22 30.81 24.15
CA ALA A 255 -4.32 31.94 23.23
C ALA A 255 -5.66 31.99 22.50
N HIS A 256 -6.27 30.84 22.21
CA HIS A 256 -7.62 30.77 21.66
C HIS A 256 -8.67 31.21 22.68
N LYS A 257 -8.63 30.67 23.91
CA LYS A 257 -9.58 31.03 24.98
C LYS A 257 -9.56 32.52 25.33
N LEU A 258 -8.37 33.12 25.39
CA LEU A 258 -8.22 34.53 25.77
C LEU A 258 -8.45 35.50 24.60
N ASN A 259 -8.44 35.01 23.35
CA ASN A 259 -8.62 35.80 22.12
C ASN A 259 -7.83 37.13 22.08
N ILE A 260 -6.58 37.12 22.58
CA ILE A 260 -5.76 38.33 22.73
C ILE A 260 -5.33 38.87 21.35
N LEU A 261 -5.81 40.07 20.99
CA LEU A 261 -5.50 40.77 19.74
C LEU A 261 -4.28 41.71 19.82
N ALA A 262 -3.51 41.65 20.92
CA ALA A 262 -2.33 42.50 21.12
C ALA A 262 -1.23 42.26 20.08
N HIS A 263 -0.47 43.31 19.75
CA HIS A 263 0.63 43.27 18.78
C HIS A 263 1.72 42.24 19.18
N ASP A 264 1.92 42.03 20.47
CA ASP A 264 2.91 41.14 21.06
C ASP A 264 2.35 39.77 21.49
N SER A 265 1.18 39.39 20.95
CA SER A 265 0.52 38.10 21.21
C SER A 265 1.34 36.85 20.83
N TYR A 266 2.53 36.99 20.25
CA TYR A 266 3.46 35.88 20.05
C TYR A 266 4.27 35.53 21.31
N ARG A 267 4.22 36.33 22.39
CA ARG A 267 4.99 36.09 23.63
C ARG A 267 4.24 35.18 24.61
N VAL A 268 4.96 34.20 25.18
CA VAL A 268 4.39 33.25 26.17
C VAL A 268 3.91 33.91 27.46
N SER A 269 4.53 35.02 27.88
CA SER A 269 4.20 35.73 29.12
C SER A 269 2.73 36.14 29.25
N HIS A 270 2.03 36.33 28.13
CA HIS A 270 0.59 36.63 28.10
C HIS A 270 -0.29 35.45 28.47
N TYR A 271 0.26 34.23 28.43
CA TYR A 271 -0.49 32.97 28.57
C TYR A 271 -0.12 32.20 29.84
N THR A 272 1.07 32.43 30.39
CA THR A 272 1.57 31.78 31.62
C THR A 272 0.59 31.87 32.80
N PRO A 273 -0.10 33.00 33.07
CA PRO A 273 -1.04 33.07 34.19
C PRO A 273 -2.21 32.08 34.11
N ASN A 274 -2.58 31.64 32.90
CA ASN A 274 -3.70 30.75 32.64
C ASN A 274 -3.25 29.31 32.32
N GLU A 275 -1.97 28.96 32.57
CA GLU A 275 -1.43 27.63 32.25
C GLU A 275 -2.23 26.49 32.90
N GLN A 276 -2.65 26.69 34.15
CA GLN A 276 -3.42 25.72 34.94
C GLN A 276 -4.84 25.47 34.40
N GLU A 277 -5.33 26.30 33.47
CA GLU A 277 -6.67 26.14 32.88
C GLU A 277 -6.76 25.05 31.82
N ILE A 278 -5.62 24.55 31.34
CA ILE A 278 -5.55 23.44 30.38
C ILE A 278 -5.21 22.15 31.12
N LYS A 279 -6.16 21.22 31.12
CA LYS A 279 -6.03 19.91 31.75
C LYS A 279 -5.31 18.92 30.84
N LEU A 280 -4.18 18.37 31.29
CA LEU A 280 -3.39 17.38 30.55
C LEU A 280 -3.50 15.95 31.14
N ASN A 281 -3.89 15.78 32.42
CA ASN A 281 -4.05 14.49 33.12
C ASN A 281 -3.03 13.40 32.73
N GLY A 282 -1.73 13.69 32.88
CA GLY A 282 -0.65 12.72 32.62
C GLY A 282 -0.20 12.60 31.17
N VAL A 283 -0.72 13.42 30.25
CA VAL A 283 -0.17 13.54 28.89
C VAL A 283 1.10 14.41 28.93
N GLU A 284 2.24 13.82 28.55
CA GLU A 284 3.52 14.52 28.47
C GLU A 284 3.60 15.46 27.26
N CYS A 285 4.36 16.56 27.40
CA CYS A 285 4.65 17.49 26.32
C CYS A 285 6.02 17.16 25.68
N PRO A 286 6.16 17.19 24.35
CA PRO A 286 5.18 17.70 23.38
C PRO A 286 4.04 16.72 23.07
N VAL A 287 2.81 17.24 22.99
CA VAL A 287 1.60 16.43 22.78
C VAL A 287 1.54 15.88 21.35
N THR A 288 1.52 14.56 21.22
CA THR A 288 1.40 13.85 19.95
C THR A 288 -0.04 13.81 19.42
N LEU A 289 -0.21 13.67 18.09
CA LEU A 289 -1.51 13.70 17.41
C LEU A 289 -2.53 12.68 17.96
N ASN A 290 -2.08 11.48 18.34
CA ASN A 290 -2.94 10.43 18.89
C ASN A 290 -3.49 10.75 20.30
N LYS A 291 -2.93 11.74 20.99
CA LYS A 291 -3.41 12.21 22.30
C LYS A 291 -4.38 13.39 22.20
N ILE A 292 -4.57 13.99 21.03
CA ILE A 292 -5.52 15.11 20.82
C ILE A 292 -6.96 14.77 21.26
N PRO A 293 -7.54 13.59 20.97
CA PRO A 293 -8.89 13.24 21.44
C PRO A 293 -9.02 13.19 22.98
N ILE A 294 -7.92 12.94 23.70
CA ILE A 294 -7.89 12.98 25.17
C ILE A 294 -7.96 14.44 25.62
N ILE A 295 -7.11 15.31 25.06
CA ILE A 295 -7.10 16.75 25.36
C ILE A 295 -8.45 17.40 25.04
N GLU A 296 -9.06 17.03 23.93
CA GLU A 296 -10.38 17.47 23.49
C GLU A 296 -11.46 17.18 24.55
N ARG A 297 -11.49 15.93 25.07
CA ARG A 297 -12.44 15.51 26.11
C ARG A 297 -12.16 16.16 27.47
N LEU A 298 -10.89 16.25 27.86
CA LEU A 298 -10.51 16.79 29.18
C LEU A 298 -10.83 18.28 29.32
N ASN A 299 -10.71 19.03 28.23
CA ASN A 299 -10.86 20.47 28.22
C ASN A 299 -12.21 20.93 27.68
N ASN A 300 -13.05 20.00 27.23
CA ASN A 300 -14.32 20.28 26.57
C ASN A 300 -14.16 21.35 25.46
N LEU A 301 -13.30 21.03 24.49
CA LEU A 301 -13.02 21.86 23.32
C LEU A 301 -13.30 21.05 22.06
N ARG A 302 -13.42 21.72 20.91
CA ARG A 302 -13.36 21.09 19.60
C ARG A 302 -12.03 21.45 18.93
N ILE A 303 -11.18 20.47 18.62
CA ILE A 303 -9.84 20.71 18.08
C ILE A 303 -9.74 20.17 16.64
N ASN A 304 -9.24 20.99 15.72
CA ASN A 304 -8.76 20.55 14.41
C ASN A 304 -7.25 20.81 14.32
N VAL A 305 -6.51 19.86 13.78
CA VAL A 305 -5.07 19.98 13.51
C VAL A 305 -4.82 19.79 12.02
N PHE A 306 -4.14 20.76 11.41
CA PHE A 306 -3.73 20.74 10.01
C PHE A 306 -2.21 20.66 9.92
N GLY A 307 -1.68 19.91 8.96
CA GLY A 307 -0.26 19.88 8.62
C GLY A 307 0.07 20.86 7.51
N TYR A 308 1.35 21.21 7.41
CA TYR A 308 1.91 21.93 6.25
C TYR A 308 3.19 21.26 5.76
N GLU A 309 3.21 20.88 4.49
CA GLU A 309 4.38 20.27 3.86
C GLU A 309 4.34 20.56 2.35
N GLU A 310 5.50 20.78 1.72
CA GLU A 310 5.60 21.03 0.26
C GLU A 310 4.68 22.14 -0.27
N ASN A 311 4.50 23.20 0.53
CA ASN A 311 3.62 24.34 0.23
C ASN A 311 2.11 24.05 0.17
N GLU A 312 1.69 22.92 0.73
CA GLU A 312 0.30 22.47 0.80
C GLU A 312 -0.14 22.31 2.25
N VAL A 313 -1.36 22.74 2.56
CA VAL A 313 -2.03 22.51 3.85
C VAL A 313 -2.90 21.26 3.71
N PHE A 314 -2.92 20.39 4.72
CA PHE A 314 -3.73 19.17 4.73
C PHE A 314 -4.25 18.86 6.14
N PRO A 315 -5.43 18.22 6.28
CA PRO A 315 -5.96 17.86 7.59
C PRO A 315 -5.20 16.65 8.17
N LEU A 316 -4.82 16.74 9.45
CA LEU A 316 -4.22 15.64 10.22
C LEU A 316 -5.22 15.06 11.22
N TYR A 317 -5.99 15.95 11.85
CA TYR A 317 -7.06 15.59 12.78
C TYR A 317 -8.20 16.60 12.63
N VAL A 318 -9.43 16.12 12.48
CA VAL A 318 -10.62 16.97 12.46
C VAL A 318 -11.62 16.34 13.41
N SER A 319 -11.99 17.08 14.46
CA SER A 319 -12.91 16.59 15.49
C SER A 319 -14.26 16.21 14.88
N LYS A 320 -14.85 15.13 15.41
CA LYS A 320 -16.22 14.69 15.07
C LYS A 320 -17.29 15.47 15.85
N ARG A 321 -16.91 16.27 16.85
CA ARG A 321 -17.84 17.09 17.64
C ARG A 321 -18.40 18.23 16.79
N VAL A 322 -19.67 18.56 17.01
CA VAL A 322 -20.42 19.58 16.24
C VAL A 322 -20.86 20.74 17.15
N ASP A 323 -20.74 20.55 18.45
CA ASP A 323 -21.45 21.24 19.52
C ASP A 323 -20.69 22.39 20.20
N GLU A 324 -19.47 22.75 19.77
CA GLU A 324 -18.62 23.72 20.50
C GLU A 324 -17.74 24.60 19.60
N GLU A 325 -17.17 25.64 20.20
CA GLU A 325 -16.19 26.54 19.57
C GLU A 325 -14.93 25.77 19.13
N CYS A 326 -14.53 26.01 17.88
CA CYS A 326 -13.52 25.21 17.21
C CYS A 326 -12.15 25.89 17.24
N VAL A 327 -11.19 25.25 17.91
CA VAL A 327 -9.78 25.59 17.83
C VAL A 327 -9.20 24.97 16.56
N ASN A 328 -8.58 25.79 15.71
CA ASN A 328 -7.85 25.30 14.54
C ASN A 328 -6.35 25.48 14.79
N LEU A 329 -5.59 24.39 14.73
CA LEU A 329 -4.15 24.35 14.97
C LEU A 329 -3.41 23.97 13.68
N LEU A 330 -2.22 24.52 13.50
CA LEU A 330 -1.29 24.15 12.45
C LEU A 330 -0.09 23.45 13.07
N LEU A 331 0.20 22.22 12.65
CA LEU A 331 1.40 21.46 13.02
C LEU A 331 2.45 21.63 11.92
N ILE A 332 3.54 22.29 12.25
CA ILE A 332 4.73 22.41 11.41
C ILE A 332 5.86 21.56 11.97
N ALA A 333 6.77 21.12 11.10
CA ALA A 333 7.93 20.35 11.49
C ALA A 333 9.19 20.86 10.78
N ASN A 334 10.34 20.69 11.43
CA ASN A 334 11.66 20.77 10.82
C ASN A 334 12.30 19.38 10.81
N GLU A 335 13.62 19.27 10.64
CA GLU A 335 14.32 17.97 10.61
C GLU A 335 14.37 17.27 11.98
N GLU A 336 14.09 17.97 13.09
CA GLU A 336 14.32 17.49 14.45
C GLU A 336 13.07 17.48 15.34
N THR A 337 12.13 18.42 15.15
CA THR A 337 11.00 18.65 16.07
C THR A 337 9.72 19.09 15.35
N GLN A 338 8.61 19.02 16.08
CA GLN A 338 7.30 19.51 15.66
C GLN A 338 6.84 20.66 16.55
N HIS A 339 6.04 21.57 15.99
CA HIS A 339 5.57 22.76 16.69
C HIS A 339 4.13 23.10 16.29
N TYR A 340 3.28 23.35 17.29
CA TYR A 340 1.89 23.77 17.09
C TYR A 340 1.79 25.28 17.04
N CYS A 341 1.09 25.78 16.02
CA CYS A 341 0.69 27.18 15.91
C CYS A 341 -0.85 27.30 15.92
N LEU A 342 -1.36 28.45 16.35
CA LEU A 342 -2.80 28.73 16.35
C LEU A 342 -3.23 29.35 15.01
N ILE A 343 -4.21 28.76 14.33
CA ILE A 343 -4.80 29.32 13.12
C ILE A 343 -5.89 30.32 13.53
N ARG A 344 -5.60 31.62 13.35
CA ARG A 344 -6.55 32.70 13.65
C ARG A 344 -7.54 32.97 12.51
N ASN A 345 -7.13 32.71 11.27
CA ASN A 345 -7.98 32.96 10.10
C ASN A 345 -7.81 31.89 9.02
N MET A 346 -8.72 30.92 8.99
CA MET A 346 -8.66 29.83 8.02
C MET A 346 -8.82 30.30 6.57
N SER A 347 -9.71 31.26 6.31
CA SER A 347 -9.94 31.78 4.95
C SER A 347 -8.70 32.43 4.36
N ARG A 348 -7.92 33.15 5.18
CA ARG A 348 -6.66 33.77 4.77
C ARG A 348 -5.54 32.72 4.63
N LEU A 349 -5.51 31.70 5.50
CA LEU A 349 -4.57 30.57 5.38
C LEU A 349 -4.75 29.81 4.06
N LEU A 350 -5.99 29.60 3.64
CA LEU A 350 -6.36 28.86 2.43
C LEU A 350 -6.52 29.77 1.19
N GLY A 351 -6.14 31.05 1.28
CA GLY A 351 -6.34 32.03 0.21
C GLY A 351 -5.71 31.65 -1.13
N ASP A 352 -4.56 30.97 -1.12
CA ASP A 352 -3.86 30.56 -2.36
C ASP A 352 -4.61 29.49 -3.17
N LEU A 353 -5.60 28.81 -2.57
CA LEU A 353 -6.43 27.82 -3.27
C LEU A 353 -7.43 28.49 -4.23
N THR A 354 -7.41 29.83 -4.37
CA THR A 354 -8.39 30.59 -5.15
C THR A 354 -7.80 31.89 -5.73
N LYS A 355 -8.22 32.25 -6.95
CA LYS A 355 -7.93 33.55 -7.59
C LYS A 355 -9.02 34.61 -7.33
N HIS A 356 -10.06 34.27 -6.55
CA HIS A 356 -11.25 35.10 -6.33
C HIS A 356 -11.26 35.73 -4.93
N ASN A 357 -11.64 37.01 -4.84
CA ASN A 357 -11.59 37.83 -3.62
C ASN A 357 -12.88 37.81 -2.74
N GLY A 358 -13.76 36.81 -2.89
CA GLY A 358 -15.05 36.71 -2.17
C GLY A 358 -14.98 35.98 -0.82
N LYS A 359 -16.08 36.00 -0.04
CA LYS A 359 -16.20 35.17 1.19
C LYS A 359 -16.17 33.68 0.81
N HIS A 360 -15.36 32.89 1.51
CA HIS A 360 -15.17 31.47 1.20
C HIS A 360 -15.75 30.57 2.29
N HIS A 361 -16.34 29.44 1.89
CA HIS A 361 -16.87 28.41 2.78
C HIS A 361 -16.08 27.12 2.57
N TYR A 362 -15.39 26.63 3.59
CA TYR A 362 -14.53 25.44 3.47
C TYR A 362 -15.09 24.27 4.27
N CYS A 363 -15.03 23.08 3.69
CA CYS A 363 -15.07 21.85 4.47
C CYS A 363 -13.69 21.60 5.05
N TYR A 364 -13.52 21.74 6.37
CA TYR A 364 -12.22 21.51 7.02
C TYR A 364 -11.75 20.07 6.96
N ARG A 365 -12.67 19.13 6.71
CA ARG A 365 -12.37 17.71 6.57
C ARG A 365 -11.71 17.37 5.25
N TYR A 366 -12.10 18.06 4.19
CA TYR A 366 -11.56 17.86 2.85
C TYR A 366 -10.70 19.00 2.30
N LEU A 367 -10.63 20.11 3.05
CA LEU A 367 -10.10 21.39 2.59
C LEU A 367 -10.67 21.84 1.24
N HIS A 368 -11.91 21.41 0.93
CA HIS A 368 -12.59 21.77 -0.30
C HIS A 368 -13.42 23.05 -0.10
N ARG A 369 -13.41 23.92 -1.11
CA ARG A 369 -14.11 25.20 -1.11
C ARG A 369 -15.48 25.09 -1.78
N PHE A 370 -16.48 25.68 -1.14
CA PHE A 370 -17.82 25.85 -1.69
C PHE A 370 -18.12 27.33 -1.95
N ALA A 371 -18.85 27.58 -3.05
CA ALA A 371 -19.23 28.93 -3.43
C ALA A 371 -20.29 29.55 -2.51
N LYS A 372 -21.13 28.72 -1.89
CA LYS A 372 -22.24 29.13 -1.03
C LYS A 372 -22.28 28.29 0.25
N VAL A 373 -22.77 28.86 1.35
CA VAL A 373 -22.83 28.17 2.65
C VAL A 373 -23.84 27.03 2.65
N GLU A 374 -24.90 27.14 1.86
CA GLU A 374 -25.93 26.12 1.71
C GLU A 374 -25.34 24.85 1.09
N ILE A 375 -24.51 24.99 0.05
CA ILE A 375 -23.81 23.86 -0.58
C ILE A 375 -22.83 23.20 0.41
N LEU A 376 -22.16 24.00 1.26
CA LEU A 376 -21.32 23.44 2.32
C LEU A 376 -22.17 22.67 3.34
N LYS A 377 -23.32 23.20 3.78
CA LYS A 377 -24.20 22.50 4.73
C LYS A 377 -24.67 21.17 4.17
N ASP A 378 -25.05 21.12 2.90
CA ASP A 378 -25.37 19.88 2.19
C ASP A 378 -24.17 18.92 2.21
N HIS A 379 -22.98 19.40 1.83
CA HIS A 379 -21.76 18.60 1.82
C HIS A 379 -21.39 18.02 3.20
N LEU A 380 -21.57 18.79 4.28
CA LEU A 380 -21.22 18.39 5.65
C LEU A 380 -22.06 17.19 6.14
N GLN A 381 -23.24 16.96 5.57
CA GLN A 381 -24.04 15.76 5.86
C GLN A 381 -23.33 14.47 5.42
N TYR A 382 -22.41 14.57 4.45
CA TYR A 382 -21.77 13.43 3.81
C TYR A 382 -20.27 13.31 4.10
N CYS A 383 -19.58 14.39 4.48
CA CYS A 383 -18.12 14.35 4.64
C CYS A 383 -17.63 13.55 5.86
N ASN A 384 -18.53 13.24 6.80
CA ASN A 384 -18.20 12.56 8.06
C ASN A 384 -17.94 11.06 7.90
N TYR A 385 -18.40 10.43 6.82
CA TYR A 385 -18.27 8.98 6.61
C TYR A 385 -16.84 8.52 6.32
N HIS A 386 -15.98 9.41 5.81
CA HIS A 386 -14.60 9.05 5.42
C HIS A 386 -13.57 9.46 6.49
N SER A 387 -12.28 9.35 6.25
CA SER A 387 -11.24 10.00 7.07
C SER A 387 -10.98 11.44 6.58
N PRO A 388 -10.51 12.37 7.44
CA PRO A 388 -10.08 13.70 6.99
C PRO A 388 -8.91 13.59 6.01
N GLN A 389 -8.99 14.28 4.88
CA GLN A 389 -7.95 14.26 3.85
C GLN A 389 -8.15 15.41 2.85
N HIS A 390 -7.11 16.09 2.39
CA HIS A 390 -7.27 17.13 1.38
C HIS A 390 -7.69 16.49 0.03
N ILE A 391 -8.89 16.81 -0.47
CA ILE A 391 -9.42 16.30 -1.73
C ILE A 391 -9.26 17.32 -2.85
N LYS A 392 -8.65 16.90 -3.97
CA LYS A 392 -8.63 17.63 -5.24
C LYS A 392 -9.57 16.97 -6.25
N MET A 393 -10.31 17.79 -6.97
CA MET A 393 -11.08 17.35 -8.14
C MET A 393 -10.26 17.58 -9.40
N PRO A 394 -10.43 16.75 -10.46
CA PRO A 394 -9.88 17.03 -11.78
C PRO A 394 -10.21 18.45 -12.27
N GLU A 395 -9.26 19.11 -12.93
CA GLU A 395 -9.46 20.44 -13.48
C GLU A 395 -10.29 20.41 -14.78
N LYS A 396 -11.06 21.46 -15.03
CA LYS A 396 -11.87 21.58 -16.25
C LYS A 396 -10.95 21.62 -17.49
N GLY A 397 -11.12 20.67 -18.40
CA GLY A 397 -10.26 20.50 -19.58
C GLY A 397 -9.25 19.36 -19.45
N GLU A 398 -8.91 18.95 -18.22
CA GLU A 398 -8.09 17.76 -17.92
C GLU A 398 -8.92 16.61 -17.33
N ASN A 399 -10.22 16.83 -17.13
CA ASN A 399 -11.17 15.90 -16.56
C ASN A 399 -11.63 14.79 -17.53
N PHE A 400 -10.79 14.35 -18.48
CA PHE A 400 -11.13 13.27 -19.40
C PHE A 400 -10.14 12.11 -19.31
N ILE A 401 -10.65 10.91 -19.01
CA ILE A 401 -9.91 9.67 -19.15
C ILE A 401 -10.06 9.15 -20.57
N LYS A 402 -8.94 8.82 -21.20
CA LYS A 402 -8.87 8.10 -22.47
C LYS A 402 -7.59 7.31 -22.55
N PHE A 403 -7.47 6.43 -23.54
CA PHE A 403 -6.21 5.75 -23.80
C PHE A 403 -5.15 6.75 -24.28
N VAL A 404 -4.10 6.95 -23.48
CA VAL A 404 -2.98 7.87 -23.80
C VAL A 404 -1.62 7.17 -23.84
N ASN A 405 -1.52 5.98 -23.26
CA ASN A 405 -0.26 5.24 -23.10
C ASN A 405 0.07 4.41 -24.33
N VAL A 406 0.19 5.08 -25.48
CA VAL A 406 0.43 4.45 -26.78
C VAL A 406 1.72 3.62 -26.83
N HIS A 407 2.70 3.95 -25.98
CA HIS A 407 3.96 3.21 -25.85
C HIS A 407 3.80 1.81 -25.25
N TYR A 408 2.69 1.50 -24.56
CA TYR A 408 2.42 0.14 -24.08
C TYR A 408 2.18 -0.86 -25.20
N GLN A 409 1.96 -0.39 -26.42
CA GLN A 409 1.83 -1.24 -27.60
C GLN A 409 3.18 -1.78 -28.07
N HIS A 410 4.30 -1.22 -27.58
CA HIS A 410 5.63 -1.74 -27.87
C HIS A 410 5.99 -2.85 -26.89
N PRO A 411 6.28 -4.06 -27.38
CA PRO A 411 6.90 -5.08 -26.56
C PRO A 411 8.20 -4.58 -25.95
N LEU A 412 8.40 -4.81 -24.67
CA LEU A 412 9.70 -4.60 -24.06
C LEU A 412 10.70 -5.64 -24.62
N PRO A 413 11.88 -5.19 -25.07
CA PRO A 413 12.80 -6.04 -25.85
C PRO A 413 13.61 -7.02 -25.02
N TYR A 414 13.81 -6.74 -23.73
CA TYR A 414 14.59 -7.57 -22.83
C TYR A 414 13.81 -7.82 -21.56
N ILE A 415 13.61 -9.08 -21.22
CA ILE A 415 12.95 -9.53 -19.99
C ILE A 415 13.85 -10.52 -19.28
N ILE A 416 13.93 -10.41 -17.97
CA ILE A 416 14.60 -11.36 -17.10
C ILE A 416 13.53 -12.20 -16.41
N TYR A 417 13.62 -13.52 -16.49
CA TYR A 417 12.83 -14.45 -15.69
C TYR A 417 13.72 -15.04 -14.62
N ALA A 418 13.26 -15.07 -13.38
CA ALA A 418 14.07 -15.51 -12.25
C ALA A 418 13.22 -16.20 -11.19
N ASP A 419 13.87 -17.03 -10.39
CA ASP A 419 13.29 -17.68 -9.23
C ASP A 419 14.36 -17.96 -8.18
N PHE A 420 13.96 -17.98 -6.90
CA PHE A 420 14.82 -18.38 -5.79
C PHE A 420 14.34 -19.68 -5.17
N GLU A 421 15.29 -20.42 -4.64
CA GLU A 421 15.00 -21.53 -3.76
C GLU A 421 15.56 -21.26 -2.36
N SER A 422 14.86 -21.75 -1.35
CA SER A 422 15.19 -21.49 0.05
C SER A 422 15.33 -22.77 0.86
N LEU A 423 16.27 -22.76 1.81
CA LEU A 423 16.33 -23.74 2.87
C LEU A 423 15.30 -23.41 3.94
N ILE A 424 14.67 -24.42 4.52
CA ILE A 424 13.75 -24.28 5.65
C ILE A 424 14.53 -24.57 6.93
N VAL A 425 15.11 -23.54 7.52
CA VAL A 425 15.90 -23.64 8.75
C VAL A 425 14.96 -23.63 9.94
N LYS A 426 14.89 -24.73 10.70
CA LYS A 426 14.02 -24.82 11.88
C LYS A 426 14.52 -23.87 12.97
N GLU A 427 13.68 -22.91 13.34
CA GLU A 427 13.94 -21.91 14.38
C GLU A 427 12.64 -21.72 15.15
N VAL A 428 12.62 -22.04 16.46
CA VAL A 428 11.44 -21.87 17.31
C VAL A 428 11.63 -20.63 18.18
N HIS A 429 10.96 -19.54 17.82
CA HIS A 429 10.96 -18.30 18.58
C HIS A 429 9.57 -17.67 18.62
N THR A 430 9.18 -17.18 19.79
CA THR A 430 7.91 -16.45 19.99
C THR A 430 8.10 -14.96 19.72
N SER A 431 7.32 -14.41 18.79
CA SER A 431 7.22 -12.98 18.55
C SER A 431 5.79 -12.52 18.78
N GLY A 432 5.51 -12.01 19.98
CA GLY A 432 4.14 -11.69 20.41
C GLY A 432 3.25 -12.94 20.47
N ASN A 433 2.09 -12.90 19.79
CA ASN A 433 1.12 -14.00 19.73
C ASN A 433 1.44 -15.02 18.62
N THR A 434 2.55 -14.87 17.89
CA THR A 434 2.92 -15.75 16.76
C THR A 434 4.16 -16.57 17.12
N GLU A 435 4.08 -17.89 16.89
CA GLU A 435 5.21 -18.80 16.97
C GLU A 435 5.85 -18.92 15.58
N ILE A 436 7.10 -18.48 15.46
CA ILE A 436 7.90 -18.73 14.27
C ILE A 436 8.50 -20.12 14.45
N VAL A 437 8.19 -21.03 13.52
CA VAL A 437 8.64 -22.44 13.55
C VAL A 437 9.80 -22.73 12.60
N ALA A 438 9.97 -21.91 11.56
CA ALA A 438 11.07 -22.01 10.61
C ALA A 438 11.38 -20.66 9.95
N ARG A 439 12.64 -20.47 9.56
CA ARG A 439 13.16 -19.34 8.80
C ARG A 439 13.53 -19.81 7.39
N HIS A 440 13.06 -19.09 6.38
CA HIS A 440 13.40 -19.33 4.99
C HIS A 440 14.70 -18.59 4.64
N GLU A 441 15.72 -19.32 4.20
CA GLU A 441 17.01 -18.77 3.81
C GLU A 441 17.31 -19.08 2.34
N ALA A 442 17.38 -18.05 1.50
CA ALA A 442 17.69 -18.21 0.08
C ALA A 442 19.03 -18.93 -0.12
N CYS A 443 19.01 -20.07 -0.80
CA CYS A 443 20.16 -20.95 -0.95
C CYS A 443 20.58 -21.17 -2.41
N GLY A 444 19.71 -20.82 -3.35
CA GLY A 444 20.01 -20.83 -4.76
C GLY A 444 19.06 -19.96 -5.56
N TYR A 445 19.43 -19.70 -6.80
CA TYR A 445 18.58 -19.01 -7.77
C TYR A 445 18.92 -19.44 -9.19
N ALA A 446 17.98 -19.21 -10.10
CA ALA A 446 18.28 -19.16 -11.53
C ALA A 446 17.69 -17.91 -12.16
N TYR A 447 18.29 -17.44 -13.25
CA TYR A 447 17.66 -16.46 -14.13
C TYR A 447 18.07 -16.64 -15.59
N ILE A 448 17.15 -16.29 -16.48
CA ILE A 448 17.36 -16.24 -17.93
C ILE A 448 16.95 -14.89 -18.49
N ILE A 449 17.69 -14.40 -19.48
CA ILE A 449 17.39 -13.16 -20.20
C ILE A 449 16.87 -13.50 -21.58
N ILE A 450 15.64 -13.10 -21.87
CA ILE A 450 14.99 -13.28 -23.17
C ILE A 450 15.07 -11.99 -23.96
N GLY A 451 15.51 -12.11 -25.22
CA GLY A 451 15.70 -11.02 -26.17
C GLY A 451 14.46 -10.73 -27.05
N PRO A 452 14.57 -9.76 -27.98
CA PRO A 452 13.45 -9.34 -28.83
C PRO A 452 12.93 -10.43 -29.77
N ASP A 453 13.77 -11.40 -30.10
CA ASP A 453 13.48 -12.57 -30.94
C ASP A 453 12.90 -13.75 -30.15
N VAL A 454 12.61 -13.55 -28.86
CA VAL A 454 12.11 -14.58 -27.94
C VAL A 454 13.09 -15.75 -27.81
N ARG A 455 14.39 -15.44 -27.84
CA ARG A 455 15.48 -16.38 -27.59
C ARG A 455 16.31 -15.96 -26.41
N SER A 456 17.06 -16.91 -25.86
CA SER A 456 18.01 -16.63 -24.79
C SER A 456 19.11 -15.70 -25.30
N VAL A 457 19.36 -14.59 -24.60
CA VAL A 457 20.47 -13.67 -24.92
C VAL A 457 21.80 -14.27 -24.47
N LYS A 458 21.75 -15.05 -23.39
CA LYS A 458 22.86 -15.76 -22.75
C LYS A 458 22.32 -17.10 -22.20
N PRO A 459 23.19 -18.10 -21.98
CA PRO A 459 22.81 -19.30 -21.24
C PRO A 459 22.21 -18.94 -19.86
N ILE A 460 21.31 -19.79 -19.37
CA ILE A 460 20.71 -19.60 -18.03
C ILE A 460 21.81 -19.52 -16.96
N ALA A 461 21.70 -18.53 -16.08
CA ALA A 461 22.58 -18.40 -14.93
C ALA A 461 21.96 -19.14 -13.76
N ILE A 462 22.74 -19.99 -13.10
CA ILE A 462 22.33 -20.74 -11.90
C ILE A 462 23.40 -20.51 -10.84
N TYR A 463 22.96 -20.33 -9.60
CA TYR A 463 23.84 -20.23 -8.44
C TYR A 463 23.24 -21.01 -7.28
N ARG A 464 24.10 -21.71 -6.55
CA ARG A 464 23.77 -22.37 -5.29
C ARG A 464 24.87 -22.04 -4.28
N GLY A 465 24.48 -21.56 -3.10
CA GLY A 465 25.42 -21.17 -2.06
C GLY A 465 24.84 -20.16 -1.09
N LYS A 466 25.63 -19.80 -0.08
CA LYS A 466 25.27 -18.75 0.87
C LYS A 466 25.14 -17.40 0.18
N ASN A 467 24.40 -16.48 0.79
CA ASN A 467 24.17 -15.12 0.29
C ASN A 467 23.59 -15.09 -1.14
N ALA A 468 22.70 -16.04 -1.48
CA ALA A 468 22.15 -16.17 -2.83
C ALA A 468 21.49 -14.87 -3.33
N VAL A 469 20.76 -14.15 -2.46
CA VAL A 469 20.13 -12.86 -2.81
C VAL A 469 21.16 -11.80 -3.17
N GLN A 470 22.25 -11.69 -2.40
CA GLN A 470 23.31 -10.71 -2.68
C GLN A 470 23.96 -11.00 -4.04
N HIS A 471 24.34 -12.27 -4.26
CA HIS A 471 24.97 -12.68 -5.52
C HIS A 471 24.01 -12.51 -6.71
N PHE A 472 22.71 -12.74 -6.52
CA PHE A 472 21.69 -12.44 -7.53
C PHE A 472 21.66 -10.95 -7.87
N MET A 473 21.57 -10.09 -6.86
CA MET A 473 21.49 -8.64 -7.06
C MET A 473 22.74 -8.10 -7.76
N GLU A 474 23.94 -8.55 -7.39
CA GLU A 474 25.19 -8.18 -8.06
C GLU A 474 25.16 -8.54 -9.56
N ASN A 475 24.73 -9.77 -9.89
CA ASN A 475 24.62 -10.23 -11.27
C ASN A 475 23.55 -9.47 -12.06
N ILE A 476 22.35 -9.26 -11.50
CA ILE A 476 21.28 -8.51 -12.16
C ILE A 476 21.69 -7.05 -12.43
N LEU A 477 22.42 -6.42 -11.51
CA LEU A 477 22.92 -5.06 -11.71
C LEU A 477 24.00 -5.00 -12.80
N LYS A 478 24.83 -6.03 -12.94
CA LYS A 478 25.77 -6.15 -14.07
C LYS A 478 25.04 -6.32 -15.40
N GLU A 479 24.06 -7.23 -15.45
CA GLU A 479 23.22 -7.44 -16.65
C GLU A 479 22.46 -6.16 -17.02
N LYS A 480 21.99 -5.39 -16.03
CA LYS A 480 21.36 -4.08 -16.26
C LYS A 480 22.26 -3.15 -17.05
N GLU A 481 23.54 -3.01 -16.70
CA GLU A 481 24.46 -2.09 -17.38
C GLU A 481 24.66 -2.48 -18.86
N GLU A 482 24.82 -3.78 -19.13
CA GLU A 482 24.93 -4.31 -20.50
C GLU A 482 23.65 -4.08 -21.31
N LEU A 483 22.48 -4.37 -20.72
CA LEU A 483 21.18 -4.17 -21.37
C LEU A 483 20.86 -2.68 -21.53
N ALA A 484 21.30 -1.82 -20.62
CA ALA A 484 21.12 -0.36 -20.72
C ALA A 484 21.88 0.20 -21.94
N ALA A 485 23.10 -0.28 -22.21
CA ALA A 485 23.84 0.07 -23.41
C ALA A 485 23.06 -0.28 -24.69
N LYS A 486 22.53 -1.52 -24.77
CA LYS A 486 21.73 -1.99 -25.91
C LYS A 486 20.40 -1.22 -26.05
N LEU A 487 19.71 -0.98 -24.93
CA LEU A 487 18.44 -0.25 -24.90
C LEU A 487 18.59 1.21 -25.29
N THR A 488 19.73 1.85 -25.01
CA THR A 488 19.93 3.28 -25.28
C THR A 488 20.59 3.58 -26.62
N SER A 489 21.09 2.55 -27.30
CA SER A 489 21.53 2.65 -28.70
C SER A 489 20.35 2.99 -29.63
N ILE A 490 20.59 3.87 -30.59
CA ILE A 490 19.61 4.30 -31.60
C ILE A 490 20.21 4.01 -32.97
N VAL A 491 19.66 3.02 -33.66
CA VAL A 491 19.98 2.72 -35.05
C VAL A 491 19.28 3.75 -35.96
N PRO A 492 20.02 4.42 -36.86
CA PRO A 492 19.43 5.37 -37.81
C PRO A 492 18.32 4.73 -38.66
N ILE A 493 17.35 5.55 -39.06
CA ILE A 493 16.24 5.09 -39.90
C ILE A 493 16.74 4.52 -41.25
N SER A 494 16.21 3.36 -41.61
CA SER A 494 16.36 2.72 -42.91
C SER A 494 14.99 2.59 -43.56
N MET A 495 14.87 3.11 -44.79
CA MET A 495 13.61 3.13 -45.56
C MET A 495 13.82 2.48 -46.93
N THR A 496 12.90 1.61 -47.31
CA THR A 496 12.78 1.09 -48.67
C THR A 496 12.06 2.11 -49.57
N PRO A 497 12.14 1.98 -50.92
CA PRO A 497 11.35 2.82 -51.82
C PRO A 497 9.83 2.75 -51.54
N GLN A 498 9.32 1.60 -51.10
CA GLN A 498 7.92 1.45 -50.72
C GLN A 498 7.60 2.22 -49.43
N ASP A 499 8.46 2.16 -48.40
CA ASP A 499 8.26 2.92 -47.16
C ASP A 499 8.17 4.43 -47.41
N GLU A 500 8.97 4.93 -48.37
CA GLU A 500 8.95 6.35 -48.75
C GLU A 500 7.67 6.71 -49.52
N LEU A 501 7.12 5.80 -50.33
CA LEU A 501 5.78 5.96 -50.95
C LEU A 501 4.67 5.95 -49.90
N ASP A 502 4.72 5.02 -48.94
CA ASP A 502 3.75 4.90 -47.85
C ASP A 502 3.76 6.16 -46.97
N PHE A 503 4.95 6.68 -46.64
CA PHE A 503 5.09 7.93 -45.92
C PHE A 503 4.51 9.13 -46.68
N ARG A 504 4.77 9.23 -47.99
CA ARG A 504 4.29 10.35 -48.82
C ARG A 504 2.78 10.31 -49.04
N SER A 505 2.21 9.12 -49.22
CA SER A 505 0.78 8.92 -49.41
C SER A 505 -0.03 8.95 -48.11
N ALA A 506 0.61 8.81 -46.95
CA ALA A 506 -0.05 8.87 -45.65
C ALA A 506 -0.72 10.24 -45.41
N THR A 507 -2.05 10.22 -45.31
CA THR A 507 -2.89 11.38 -45.01
C THR A 507 -3.28 11.47 -43.53
N HIS A 508 -3.27 10.35 -42.81
CA HIS A 508 -3.69 10.24 -41.41
C HIS A 508 -2.62 9.58 -40.54
N CYS A 509 -2.54 10.02 -39.27
CA CYS A 509 -1.58 9.52 -38.30
C CYS A 509 -1.95 8.09 -37.91
N SER A 510 -0.99 7.18 -37.97
CA SER A 510 -1.25 5.76 -37.68
C SER A 510 -1.66 5.48 -36.23
N ILE A 511 -1.31 6.37 -35.28
CA ILE A 511 -1.64 6.24 -33.86
C ILE A 511 -2.97 6.90 -33.51
N CYS A 512 -3.11 8.22 -33.72
CA CYS A 512 -4.32 8.94 -33.30
C CYS A 512 -5.43 8.95 -34.35
N LYS A 513 -5.18 8.40 -35.55
CA LYS A 513 -6.09 8.33 -36.70
C LYS A 513 -6.58 9.69 -37.24
N LYS A 514 -6.04 10.81 -36.76
CA LYS A 514 -6.35 12.17 -37.26
C LYS A 514 -5.46 12.54 -38.44
N ALA A 515 -5.94 13.46 -39.28
CA ALA A 515 -5.19 13.95 -40.43
C ALA A 515 -3.80 14.52 -40.05
N LEU A 516 -2.76 14.14 -40.79
CA LEU A 516 -1.37 14.56 -40.54
C LEU A 516 -1.12 16.03 -40.93
N LYS A 517 -1.74 16.49 -42.02
CA LYS A 517 -1.51 17.82 -42.61
C LYS A 517 0.00 18.10 -42.73
N GLY A 518 0.49 19.25 -42.25
CA GLY A 518 1.92 19.62 -42.28
C GLY A 518 2.77 19.03 -41.14
N ASP A 519 2.18 18.40 -40.12
CA ASP A 519 2.90 17.82 -38.96
C ASP A 519 3.19 16.33 -39.18
N ARG A 520 3.78 15.99 -40.33
CA ARG A 520 4.05 14.60 -40.73
C ARG A 520 5.50 14.23 -40.44
N VAL A 521 5.72 13.35 -39.48
CA VAL A 521 7.06 12.84 -39.11
C VAL A 521 7.18 11.33 -39.33
N ARG A 522 8.41 10.87 -39.54
CA ARG A 522 8.75 9.45 -39.72
C ARG A 522 9.02 8.80 -38.37
N ASP A 523 8.18 7.84 -37.98
CA ASP A 523 8.46 6.93 -36.87
C ASP A 523 9.25 5.73 -37.35
N HIS A 524 10.21 5.28 -36.55
CA HIS A 524 11.03 4.11 -36.86
C HIS A 524 11.43 3.38 -35.59
N ASP A 525 11.81 2.13 -35.76
CA ASP A 525 12.36 1.33 -34.69
C ASP A 525 13.80 1.74 -34.37
N HIS A 526 14.04 2.22 -33.15
CA HIS A 526 15.39 2.61 -32.74
C HIS A 526 16.35 1.41 -32.57
N GLN A 527 15.86 0.17 -32.55
CA GLN A 527 16.70 -1.03 -32.46
C GLN A 527 17.04 -1.63 -33.84
N THR A 528 16.13 -1.53 -34.82
CA THR A 528 16.33 -2.11 -36.15
C THR A 528 16.53 -1.08 -37.27
N GLY A 529 16.25 0.20 -36.99
CA GLY A 529 16.20 1.27 -37.98
C GLY A 529 14.95 1.25 -38.87
N ARG A 530 14.14 0.19 -38.82
CA ARG A 530 13.03 -0.01 -39.76
C ARG A 530 11.94 1.08 -39.60
N TYR A 531 11.54 1.69 -40.72
CA TYR A 531 10.38 2.57 -40.75
C TYR A 531 9.11 1.85 -40.32
N ARG A 532 8.28 2.54 -39.52
CA ARG A 532 7.04 1.99 -38.99
C ARG A 532 5.82 2.69 -39.56
N ALA A 533 5.77 4.02 -39.46
CA ALA A 533 4.58 4.77 -39.84
C ALA A 533 4.83 6.29 -39.95
N ALA A 534 3.90 6.97 -40.61
CA ALA A 534 3.77 8.43 -40.58
C ALA A 534 2.90 8.85 -39.37
N LEU A 535 3.47 9.66 -38.48
CA LEU A 535 2.84 10.11 -37.24
C LEU A 535 2.84 11.64 -37.13
N HIS A 536 2.03 12.18 -36.23
CA HIS A 536 2.22 13.55 -35.70
C HIS A 536 3.49 13.61 -34.87
N SER A 537 4.17 14.76 -34.82
CA SER A 537 5.36 14.95 -33.98
C SER A 537 5.07 14.61 -32.50
N SER A 538 3.94 15.08 -31.99
CA SER A 538 3.50 14.78 -30.61
C SER A 538 3.18 13.30 -30.38
N CYS A 539 2.60 12.61 -31.36
CA CYS A 539 2.35 11.17 -31.29
C CYS A 539 3.66 10.38 -31.28
N ASN A 540 4.61 10.75 -32.14
CA ASN A 540 5.94 10.15 -32.21
C ASN A 540 6.71 10.29 -30.87
N LEU A 541 6.64 11.45 -30.22
CA LEU A 541 7.26 11.65 -28.91
C LEU A 541 6.65 10.76 -27.81
N LYS A 542 5.34 10.47 -27.89
CA LYS A 542 4.64 9.58 -26.96
C LYS A 542 4.83 8.09 -27.28
N PHE A 543 5.09 7.76 -28.53
CA PHE A 543 5.27 6.40 -29.04
C PHE A 543 6.75 6.00 -29.02
N ARG A 544 7.39 6.16 -27.86
CA ARG A 544 8.80 5.81 -27.65
C ARG A 544 8.93 4.52 -26.86
N LEU A 545 9.95 3.74 -27.19
CA LEU A 545 10.29 2.54 -26.44
C LEU A 545 10.65 2.91 -24.99
N SER A 546 9.96 2.28 -24.03
CA SER A 546 10.26 2.44 -22.62
C SER A 546 11.61 1.82 -22.26
N LYS A 547 12.43 2.54 -21.50
CA LYS A 547 13.75 2.06 -21.03
C LYS A 547 13.61 1.31 -19.71
N LYS A 548 12.77 0.27 -19.73
CA LYS A 548 12.44 -0.60 -18.59
C LYS A 548 12.92 -2.01 -18.89
N ILE A 549 13.48 -2.68 -17.89
CA ILE A 549 13.86 -4.10 -17.95
C ILE A 549 13.01 -4.80 -16.88
N PRO A 550 11.97 -5.56 -17.26
CA PRO A 550 11.19 -6.35 -16.33
C PRO A 550 12.01 -7.52 -15.79
N ILE A 551 11.89 -7.78 -14.50
CA ILE A 551 12.37 -8.99 -13.83
C ILE A 551 11.13 -9.69 -13.30
N VAL A 552 10.77 -10.80 -13.92
CA VAL A 552 9.53 -11.52 -13.68
C VAL A 552 9.81 -12.71 -12.78
N PHE A 553 9.10 -12.74 -11.66
CA PHE A 553 9.02 -13.86 -10.73
C PHE A 553 7.57 -14.35 -10.67
N HIS A 554 7.34 -15.57 -10.19
CA HIS A 554 5.99 -16.06 -9.92
C HIS A 554 5.69 -15.98 -8.43
N ASN A 555 4.65 -15.23 -8.05
CA ASN A 555 4.27 -15.00 -6.65
C ASN A 555 5.29 -14.15 -5.84
N LEU A 556 6.03 -13.28 -6.53
CA LEU A 556 7.03 -12.36 -5.94
C LEU A 556 6.53 -11.63 -4.68
N LYS A 557 5.30 -11.11 -4.75
CA LYS A 557 4.73 -10.22 -3.72
C LYS A 557 4.63 -10.90 -2.35
N ASN A 558 4.48 -12.21 -2.32
CA ASN A 558 4.25 -12.97 -1.09
C ASN A 558 5.48 -13.76 -0.63
N TYR A 559 6.51 -13.92 -1.47
CA TYR A 559 7.67 -14.75 -1.16
C TYR A 559 8.99 -14.05 -1.46
N ASP A 560 9.50 -14.14 -2.70
CA ASP A 560 10.85 -13.67 -3.06
C ASP A 560 11.06 -12.17 -2.84
N GLY A 561 9.98 -11.39 -2.90
CA GLY A 561 10.03 -9.96 -2.63
C GLY A 561 10.58 -9.65 -1.24
N HIS A 562 10.27 -10.48 -0.25
CA HIS A 562 10.78 -10.31 1.11
C HIS A 562 12.29 -10.56 1.20
N LEU A 563 12.80 -11.53 0.44
CA LEU A 563 14.22 -11.85 0.35
C LEU A 563 14.99 -10.72 -0.35
N ILE A 564 14.49 -10.26 -1.49
CA ILE A 564 15.12 -9.19 -2.29
C ILE A 564 15.18 -7.88 -1.49
N MET A 565 14.18 -7.58 -0.65
CA MET A 565 14.16 -6.35 0.16
C MET A 565 15.38 -6.20 1.08
N GLN A 566 15.93 -7.29 1.59
CA GLN A 566 17.10 -7.28 2.49
C GLN A 566 18.38 -6.76 1.82
N GLU A 567 18.46 -6.85 0.49
CA GLU A 567 19.64 -6.41 -0.27
C GLU A 567 19.47 -5.02 -0.90
N ILE A 568 18.23 -4.56 -1.07
CA ILE A 568 17.95 -3.24 -1.66
C ILE A 568 18.48 -2.10 -0.79
N GLY A 569 18.47 -2.26 0.55
CA GLY A 569 19.00 -1.27 1.48
C GLY A 569 20.43 -0.84 1.14
N LYS A 570 21.25 -1.80 0.68
CA LYS A 570 22.66 -1.56 0.34
C LYS A 570 22.85 -0.72 -0.94
N LEU A 571 21.81 -0.54 -1.75
CA LEU A 571 21.88 0.13 -3.05
C LEU A 571 21.66 1.66 -2.95
N LYS A 572 22.62 2.38 -2.37
CA LYS A 572 22.51 3.84 -2.10
C LYS A 572 22.42 4.73 -3.35
N ASP A 573 22.96 4.27 -4.48
CA ASP A 573 22.99 5.03 -5.75
C ASP A 573 21.72 4.86 -6.62
N TYR A 574 20.75 4.07 -6.17
CA TYR A 574 19.54 3.76 -6.93
C TYR A 574 18.33 4.50 -6.38
N GLU A 575 17.51 5.04 -7.29
CA GLU A 575 16.19 5.57 -6.94
C GLU A 575 15.21 4.40 -6.81
N ILE A 576 14.76 4.14 -5.59
CA ILE A 576 13.78 3.12 -5.25
C ILE A 576 12.37 3.71 -5.36
N SER A 577 11.51 3.06 -6.14
CA SER A 577 10.09 3.39 -6.26
C SER A 577 9.24 2.14 -6.09
N VAL A 578 8.12 2.26 -5.38
CA VAL A 578 7.24 1.14 -5.05
C VAL A 578 5.77 1.47 -5.30
N VAL A 579 4.98 0.45 -5.62
CA VAL A 579 3.51 0.51 -5.60
C VAL A 579 3.01 -0.40 -4.46
N PRO A 580 2.82 0.14 -3.25
CA PRO A 580 2.52 -0.65 -2.06
C PRO A 580 1.07 -1.13 -2.00
N THR A 581 0.88 -2.34 -1.49
CA THR A 581 -0.41 -2.84 -0.98
C THR A 581 -0.42 -2.74 0.54
N THR A 582 0.66 -3.15 1.19
CA THR A 582 0.91 -3.00 2.62
C THR A 582 2.33 -2.45 2.83
N MET A 583 2.79 -2.38 4.07
CA MET A 583 4.19 -2.05 4.38
C MET A 583 5.19 -3.08 3.87
N GLU A 584 4.75 -4.29 3.49
CA GLU A 584 5.64 -5.40 3.12
C GLU A 584 5.32 -6.00 1.76
N LYS A 585 4.09 -5.83 1.29
CA LYS A 585 3.65 -6.38 0.01
C LYS A 585 3.51 -5.27 -1.03
N TYR A 586 4.19 -5.44 -2.16
CA TYR A 586 4.23 -4.45 -3.24
C TYR A 586 3.77 -5.08 -4.55
N VAL A 587 2.95 -4.36 -5.32
CA VAL A 587 2.53 -4.79 -6.67
C VAL A 587 3.73 -4.76 -7.63
N THR A 588 4.59 -3.76 -7.48
CA THR A 588 5.86 -3.68 -8.20
C THR A 588 6.84 -2.84 -7.40
N LEU A 589 8.11 -3.18 -7.55
CA LEU A 589 9.27 -2.46 -7.05
C LEU A 589 10.13 -2.10 -8.26
N SER A 590 10.62 -0.86 -8.31
CA SER A 590 11.45 -0.35 -9.41
C SER A 590 12.75 0.25 -8.90
N LEU A 591 13.87 -0.15 -9.49
CA LEU A 591 15.21 0.37 -9.21
C LEU A 591 15.72 1.15 -10.42
N SER A 592 15.75 2.47 -10.30
CA SER A 592 16.12 3.36 -11.40
C SER A 592 17.49 3.99 -11.20
N LYS A 593 18.29 4.04 -12.27
CA LYS A 593 19.58 4.75 -12.31
C LYS A 593 19.73 5.43 -13.68
N ARG A 594 20.42 6.57 -13.73
CA ARG A 594 20.73 7.22 -15.00
C ARG A 594 21.87 6.48 -15.70
N TYR A 595 21.68 6.21 -16.98
CA TYR A 595 22.67 5.70 -17.91
C TYR A 595 22.84 6.74 -19.04
N HIS A 596 23.97 7.44 -19.05
CA HIS A 596 24.18 8.66 -19.83
C HIS A 596 23.00 9.66 -19.66
N LYS A 597 22.29 9.99 -20.75
CA LYS A 597 21.14 10.91 -20.77
C LYS A 597 19.80 10.25 -20.46
N PHE A 598 19.75 8.93 -20.31
CA PHE A 598 18.50 8.18 -20.14
C PHE A 598 18.36 7.64 -18.72
N LYS A 599 17.14 7.60 -18.19
CA LYS A 599 16.81 6.88 -16.95
C LYS A 599 16.40 5.45 -17.31
N VAL A 600 17.13 4.45 -16.82
CA VAL A 600 16.85 3.03 -17.05
C VAL A 600 16.41 2.39 -15.73
N SER A 601 15.26 1.72 -15.75
CA SER A 601 14.68 1.09 -14.56
C SER A 601 14.63 -0.43 -14.68
N LEU A 602 15.06 -1.10 -13.60
CA LEU A 602 14.74 -2.51 -13.36
C LEU A 602 13.38 -2.54 -12.67
N ASN A 603 12.45 -3.32 -13.19
CA ASN A 603 11.09 -3.39 -12.65
C ASN A 603 10.80 -4.82 -12.24
N PHE A 604 10.67 -5.08 -10.95
CA PHE A 604 10.26 -6.38 -10.45
C PHE A 604 8.74 -6.55 -10.66
N VAL A 605 8.37 -7.63 -11.34
CA VAL A 605 7.02 -7.94 -11.78
C VAL A 605 6.63 -9.31 -11.22
N ASP A 606 5.44 -9.36 -10.63
CA ASP A 606 4.84 -10.59 -10.17
C ASP A 606 3.89 -11.14 -11.24
N SER A 607 4.25 -12.26 -11.87
CA SER A 607 3.40 -12.91 -12.89
C SER A 607 2.07 -13.42 -12.31
N PHE A 608 1.99 -13.69 -11.00
CA PHE A 608 0.77 -14.14 -10.34
C PHE A 608 -0.33 -13.06 -10.34
N GLN A 609 0.05 -11.78 -10.49
CA GLN A 609 -0.90 -10.66 -10.66
C GLN A 609 -1.62 -10.67 -12.01
N PHE A 610 -1.17 -11.52 -12.93
CA PHE A 610 -1.81 -11.79 -14.22
C PHE A 610 -2.41 -13.18 -14.28
N LEU A 611 -1.66 -14.16 -13.77
CA LEU A 611 -1.88 -15.60 -13.87
C LEU A 611 -2.06 -16.16 -12.46
N SER A 612 -3.24 -15.96 -11.87
CA SER A 612 -3.52 -16.25 -10.45
C SER A 612 -3.72 -17.74 -10.16
N THR A 613 -2.83 -18.59 -10.67
CA THR A 613 -2.80 -20.04 -10.42
C THR A 613 -1.35 -20.52 -10.46
N SER A 614 -1.09 -21.75 -10.01
CA SER A 614 0.28 -22.27 -9.92
C SER A 614 0.94 -22.38 -11.30
N LEU A 615 2.27 -22.23 -11.33
CA LEU A 615 3.06 -22.41 -12.55
C LEU A 615 2.85 -23.79 -13.20
N GLU A 616 2.65 -24.83 -12.39
CA GLU A 616 2.28 -26.17 -12.85
C GLU A 616 0.98 -26.17 -13.66
N LYS A 617 -0.11 -25.62 -13.10
CA LYS A 617 -1.40 -25.53 -13.80
C LYS A 617 -1.25 -24.71 -15.09
N LEU A 618 -0.43 -23.66 -15.08
CA LEU A 618 -0.15 -22.84 -16.26
C LEU A 618 0.64 -23.61 -17.33
N GLY A 619 1.63 -24.41 -16.92
CA GLY A 619 2.40 -25.27 -17.81
C GLY A 619 1.54 -26.34 -18.47
N GLN A 620 0.65 -27.00 -17.72
CA GLN A 620 -0.28 -28.01 -18.23
C GLN A 620 -1.26 -27.45 -19.28
N ASN A 621 -1.57 -26.16 -19.23
CA ASN A 621 -2.43 -25.49 -20.20
C ASN A 621 -1.74 -25.20 -21.55
N LEU A 622 -0.42 -25.36 -21.63
CA LEU A 622 0.35 -25.17 -22.86
C LEU A 622 0.62 -26.50 -23.55
N THR A 623 0.50 -26.50 -24.88
CA THR A 623 0.91 -27.64 -25.68
C THR A 623 2.44 -27.73 -25.74
N PRO A 624 3.03 -28.95 -25.86
CA PRO A 624 4.48 -29.11 -25.86
C PRO A 624 5.25 -28.29 -26.92
N ASP A 625 4.62 -27.87 -28.03
CA ASP A 625 5.21 -26.98 -29.04
C ASP A 625 5.46 -25.55 -28.54
N LYS A 626 4.80 -25.14 -27.45
CA LYS A 626 4.90 -23.79 -26.88
C LYS A 626 6.09 -23.59 -25.93
N PHE A 627 6.76 -24.67 -25.54
CA PHE A 627 7.93 -24.68 -24.66
C PHE A 627 9.25 -24.54 -25.43
N ASN A 628 9.43 -23.41 -26.12
CA ASN A 628 10.59 -23.22 -26.99
C ASN A 628 11.85 -22.91 -26.18
N ILE A 629 11.72 -22.13 -25.11
CA ILE A 629 12.84 -21.71 -24.27
C ILE A 629 13.36 -22.92 -23.48
N LEU A 630 12.47 -23.76 -22.95
CA LEU A 630 12.84 -25.02 -22.31
C LEU A 630 13.58 -25.95 -23.27
N LYS A 631 13.07 -26.14 -24.50
CA LYS A 631 13.72 -26.99 -25.53
C LYS A 631 15.10 -26.53 -25.92
N GLU A 632 15.30 -25.22 -26.07
CA GLU A 632 16.60 -24.64 -26.41
C GLU A 632 17.66 -24.93 -25.33
N ASN A 633 17.24 -25.05 -24.07
CA ASN A 633 18.13 -25.26 -22.92
C ASN A 633 18.37 -26.75 -22.57
N PHE A 634 17.65 -27.67 -23.23
CA PHE A 634 17.74 -29.13 -23.05
C PHE A 634 17.77 -29.84 -24.41
N LEU A 635 18.61 -29.34 -25.33
CA LEU A 635 18.83 -29.97 -26.63
C LEU A 635 19.17 -31.46 -26.45
N HIS A 636 18.55 -32.33 -27.25
CA HIS A 636 18.72 -33.79 -27.25
C HIS A 636 18.17 -34.55 -26.02
N HIS A 637 17.45 -33.89 -25.10
CA HIS A 637 16.81 -34.54 -23.97
C HIS A 637 15.30 -34.73 -24.19
N ASN A 638 14.72 -35.73 -23.54
CA ASN A 638 13.27 -35.90 -23.53
C ASN A 638 12.62 -34.87 -22.59
N ILE A 639 12.19 -33.75 -23.17
CA ILE A 639 11.53 -32.68 -22.44
C ILE A 639 10.23 -33.11 -21.76
N SER A 640 9.59 -34.22 -22.17
CA SER A 640 8.32 -34.66 -21.58
C SER A 640 8.42 -34.92 -20.08
N LEU A 641 9.63 -35.27 -19.61
CA LEU A 641 9.93 -35.45 -18.19
C LEU A 641 9.97 -34.13 -17.41
N LEU A 642 10.19 -32.99 -18.09
CA LEU A 642 10.35 -31.66 -17.49
C LEU A 642 9.11 -30.77 -17.63
N LEU A 643 8.05 -31.24 -18.32
CA LEU A 643 6.78 -30.51 -18.47
C LEU A 643 5.86 -30.73 -17.26
N ARG A 644 6.13 -31.76 -16.45
CA ARG A 644 5.47 -31.98 -15.15
C ARG A 644 6.18 -31.11 -14.11
N LYS A 645 5.44 -30.71 -13.07
CA LYS A 645 6.02 -30.03 -11.91
C LYS A 645 7.11 -30.90 -11.29
N GLY A 646 8.27 -30.30 -10.99
CA GLY A 646 9.32 -30.99 -10.27
C GLY A 646 8.87 -31.39 -8.86
N VAL A 647 9.47 -32.44 -8.31
CA VAL A 647 9.16 -32.92 -6.96
C VAL A 647 10.35 -32.62 -6.06
N TYR A 648 10.19 -31.71 -5.09
CA TYR A 648 11.31 -31.21 -4.29
C TYR A 648 11.04 -31.34 -2.77
N PRO A 649 12.00 -31.87 -1.98
CA PRO A 649 11.78 -32.13 -0.56
C PRO A 649 12.10 -30.89 0.29
N TYR A 650 11.22 -29.88 0.26
CA TYR A 650 11.46 -28.56 0.87
C TYR A 650 11.86 -28.62 2.36
N GLU A 651 11.15 -29.38 3.18
CA GLU A 651 11.42 -29.45 4.63
C GLU A 651 12.67 -30.27 5.00
N TYR A 652 13.07 -31.19 4.12
CA TYR A 652 14.32 -31.93 4.24
C TYR A 652 15.53 -31.06 3.90
N MET A 653 15.36 -30.08 3.00
CA MET A 653 16.41 -29.15 2.60
C MET A 653 16.52 -28.02 3.65
N ASP A 654 17.09 -28.35 4.80
CA ASP A 654 17.23 -27.46 5.96
C ASP A 654 18.64 -26.87 6.13
N SER A 655 19.63 -27.36 5.39
CA SER A 655 21.03 -26.97 5.53
C SER A 655 21.82 -27.15 4.24
N HIS A 656 22.87 -26.35 4.06
CA HIS A 656 23.73 -26.42 2.87
C HIS A 656 24.45 -27.77 2.69
N GLN A 657 24.70 -28.51 3.78
CA GLN A 657 25.35 -29.83 3.71
C GLN A 657 24.50 -30.84 2.94
N LYS A 658 23.17 -30.67 2.92
CA LYS A 658 22.25 -31.54 2.20
C LYS A 658 22.51 -31.57 0.69
N PHE A 659 23.09 -30.52 0.12
CA PHE A 659 23.43 -30.50 -1.30
C PHE A 659 24.53 -31.49 -1.69
N ASP A 660 25.37 -31.89 -0.75
CA ASP A 660 26.46 -32.84 -1.00
C ASP A 660 26.00 -34.31 -0.89
N GLU A 661 24.74 -34.56 -0.50
CA GLU A 661 24.22 -35.93 -0.38
C GLU A 661 24.06 -36.59 -1.75
N GLU A 662 24.72 -37.73 -1.94
CA GLU A 662 24.85 -38.44 -3.22
C GLU A 662 23.63 -39.33 -3.58
N ARG A 663 22.53 -39.21 -2.84
CA ARG A 663 21.32 -40.00 -3.03
C ARG A 663 20.06 -39.16 -2.87
N LEU A 664 19.02 -39.51 -3.62
CA LEU A 664 17.69 -38.97 -3.40
C LEU A 664 17.15 -39.49 -2.05
N PRO A 665 16.59 -38.62 -1.18
CA PRO A 665 16.06 -39.03 0.12
C PRO A 665 14.82 -39.94 -0.02
N SER A 666 14.43 -40.62 1.07
CA SER A 666 13.23 -41.48 1.08
C SER A 666 11.95 -40.66 0.90
N ILE A 667 10.86 -41.32 0.49
CA ILE A 667 9.55 -40.68 0.30
C ILE A 667 9.06 -39.95 1.56
N ASP A 668 9.35 -40.48 2.76
CA ASP A 668 9.00 -39.87 4.05
C ASP A 668 9.65 -38.50 4.27
N SER A 669 10.74 -38.19 3.55
CA SER A 669 11.41 -36.89 3.63
C SER A 669 10.72 -35.79 2.81
N PHE A 670 9.65 -36.11 2.08
CA PHE A 670 8.86 -35.18 1.29
C PHE A 670 7.55 -34.77 2.00
N GLU A 671 7.41 -35.06 3.29
CA GLU A 671 6.29 -34.59 4.11
C GLU A 671 6.30 -33.07 4.27
N SER A 672 5.10 -32.47 4.20
CA SER A 672 4.90 -31.05 4.46
C SER A 672 4.09 -30.85 5.72
N THR A 673 4.70 -30.23 6.73
CA THR A 673 4.08 -29.77 7.98
C THR A 673 2.92 -28.80 7.72
N LEU A 674 2.98 -28.00 6.64
CA LEU A 674 1.91 -27.07 6.23
C LEU A 674 0.63 -27.78 5.76
N THR A 675 0.75 -28.91 5.06
CA THR A 675 -0.40 -29.67 4.54
C THR A 675 -0.75 -30.89 5.38
N GLY A 676 0.13 -31.29 6.29
CA GLY A 676 -0.01 -32.52 7.09
C GLY A 676 0.06 -33.80 6.24
N SER A 677 0.61 -33.73 5.02
CA SER A 677 0.64 -34.84 4.07
C SER A 677 1.97 -34.91 3.30
N GLY A 678 2.36 -36.12 2.93
CA GLY A 678 3.49 -36.39 2.02
C GLY A 678 3.07 -36.38 0.55
N ILE A 679 4.04 -36.65 -0.33
CA ILE A 679 3.79 -36.78 -1.77
C ILE A 679 3.23 -38.17 -2.13
N SER A 680 2.66 -38.29 -3.33
CA SER A 680 2.21 -39.60 -3.84
C SER A 680 3.37 -40.51 -4.24
N ASP A 681 3.16 -41.82 -4.23
CA ASP A 681 4.13 -42.79 -4.77
C ASP A 681 4.46 -42.53 -6.24
N GLU A 682 3.53 -41.94 -7.00
CA GLU A 682 3.74 -41.59 -8.40
C GLU A 682 4.70 -40.40 -8.54
N ASP A 683 4.51 -39.36 -7.72
CA ASP A 683 5.42 -38.20 -7.67
C ASP A 683 6.84 -38.62 -7.26
N TYR A 684 6.95 -39.51 -6.27
CA TYR A 684 8.26 -40.01 -5.86
C TYR A 684 8.94 -40.85 -6.94
N ARG A 685 8.18 -41.74 -7.63
CA ARG A 685 8.68 -42.48 -8.81
C ARG A 685 9.11 -41.54 -9.93
N HIS A 686 8.40 -40.43 -10.12
CA HIS A 686 8.78 -39.41 -11.09
C HIS A 686 10.11 -38.75 -10.71
N ALA A 687 10.30 -38.36 -9.44
CA ALA A 687 11.56 -37.80 -8.93
C ALA A 687 12.74 -38.76 -9.16
N GLN A 688 12.56 -40.05 -8.86
CA GLN A 688 13.57 -41.10 -9.12
C GLN A 688 13.88 -41.23 -10.61
N THR A 689 12.86 -41.13 -11.48
CA THR A 689 13.03 -41.19 -12.93
C THR A 689 13.87 -40.01 -13.43
N VAL A 690 13.57 -38.79 -12.96
CA VAL A 690 14.34 -37.59 -13.30
C VAL A 690 15.78 -37.71 -12.82
N TRP A 691 15.99 -38.13 -11.56
CA TRP A 691 17.31 -38.35 -10.98
C TRP A 691 18.18 -39.27 -11.85
N ASN A 692 17.62 -40.42 -12.21
CA ASN A 692 18.33 -41.43 -13.01
C ASN A 692 18.55 -40.99 -14.46
N TYR A 693 17.54 -40.36 -15.09
CA TYR A 693 17.62 -39.93 -16.49
C TYR A 693 18.71 -38.88 -16.74
N PHE A 694 18.83 -37.90 -15.83
CA PHE A 694 19.85 -36.86 -15.91
C PHE A 694 21.20 -37.26 -15.29
N ASN A 695 21.30 -38.50 -14.76
CA ASN A 695 22.50 -39.03 -14.10
C ASN A 695 23.03 -38.08 -13.01
N LEU A 696 22.12 -37.61 -12.16
CA LEU A 696 22.43 -36.65 -11.10
C LEU A 696 23.24 -37.33 -10.00
N LYS A 697 24.30 -36.67 -9.55
CA LYS A 697 25.26 -37.23 -8.58
C LYS A 697 24.94 -36.87 -7.15
N ASN A 698 24.26 -35.76 -6.92
CA ASN A 698 23.94 -35.26 -5.59
C ASN A 698 22.70 -34.37 -5.59
N MET A 699 22.17 -34.11 -4.40
CA MET A 699 21.01 -33.24 -4.19
C MET A 699 21.23 -31.81 -4.68
N GLY A 700 22.48 -31.36 -4.74
CA GLY A 700 22.84 -30.09 -5.37
C GLY A 700 22.52 -30.05 -6.87
N GLU A 701 22.98 -31.03 -7.64
CA GLU A 701 22.66 -31.10 -9.08
C GLU A 701 21.14 -31.25 -9.31
N TYR A 702 20.42 -31.94 -8.41
CA TYR A 702 18.96 -32.00 -8.43
C TYR A 702 18.30 -30.64 -8.16
N HIS A 703 18.79 -29.90 -7.18
CA HIS A 703 18.36 -28.53 -6.89
C HIS A 703 18.58 -27.59 -8.08
N ASP A 704 19.75 -27.62 -8.69
CA ASP A 704 20.08 -26.78 -9.84
C ASP A 704 19.16 -27.08 -11.04
N LEU A 705 18.87 -28.36 -11.27
CA LEU A 705 17.93 -28.79 -12.31
C LEU A 705 16.50 -28.31 -11.99
N TYR A 706 16.07 -28.41 -10.73
CA TYR A 706 14.75 -28.00 -10.28
C TYR A 706 14.50 -26.50 -10.54
N VAL A 707 15.33 -25.63 -9.97
CA VAL A 707 15.19 -24.17 -10.15
C VAL A 707 15.38 -23.74 -11.60
N LYS A 708 16.24 -24.43 -12.36
CA LYS A 708 16.38 -24.22 -13.82
C LYS A 708 15.07 -24.49 -14.54
N CYS A 709 14.38 -25.59 -14.22
CA CYS A 709 13.13 -25.95 -14.90
C CYS A 709 12.02 -24.95 -14.60
N ASP A 710 11.88 -24.52 -13.35
CA ASP A 710 10.85 -23.55 -12.95
C ASP A 710 11.04 -22.21 -13.65
N VAL A 711 12.27 -21.69 -13.74
CA VAL A 711 12.56 -20.44 -14.47
C VAL A 711 12.28 -20.56 -15.97
N LEU A 712 12.64 -21.68 -16.59
CA LEU A 712 12.42 -21.87 -18.03
C LEU A 712 10.93 -22.04 -18.37
N GLN A 713 10.18 -22.77 -17.53
CA GLN A 713 8.73 -22.90 -17.67
C GLN A 713 8.04 -21.56 -17.45
N LEU A 714 8.46 -20.77 -16.45
CA LEU A 714 7.96 -19.43 -16.22
C LEU A 714 8.19 -18.52 -17.43
N ALA A 715 9.38 -18.60 -18.06
CA ALA A 715 9.69 -17.85 -19.26
C ALA A 715 8.78 -18.23 -20.43
N ASP A 716 8.61 -19.54 -20.70
CA ASP A 716 7.71 -20.01 -21.76
C ASP A 716 6.25 -19.60 -21.51
N VAL A 717 5.72 -19.81 -20.29
CA VAL A 717 4.36 -19.39 -19.90
C VAL A 717 4.16 -17.90 -20.09
N SER A 718 5.10 -17.11 -19.58
CA SER A 718 4.99 -15.65 -19.62
C SER A 718 5.12 -15.09 -21.03
N GLU A 719 6.04 -15.60 -21.86
CA GLU A 719 6.21 -15.15 -23.24
C GLU A 719 5.01 -15.53 -24.12
N ASN A 720 4.41 -16.71 -23.91
CA ASN A 720 3.14 -17.06 -24.56
C ASN A 720 2.01 -16.13 -24.12
N PHE A 721 1.92 -15.81 -22.82
CA PHE A 721 0.92 -14.86 -22.31
C PHE A 721 1.12 -13.44 -22.84
N ARG A 722 2.36 -12.96 -22.96
CA ARG A 722 2.68 -11.67 -23.59
C ARG A 722 2.22 -11.63 -25.04
N LYS A 723 2.50 -12.68 -25.81
CA LYS A 723 2.05 -12.82 -27.21
C LYS A 723 0.53 -12.83 -27.31
N LEU A 724 -0.16 -13.55 -26.42
CA LEU A 724 -1.62 -13.57 -26.32
C LEU A 724 -2.19 -12.15 -26.11
N CYS A 725 -1.64 -11.41 -25.14
CA CYS A 725 -2.05 -10.04 -24.84
C CYS A 725 -1.81 -9.08 -26.01
N GLN A 726 -0.65 -9.20 -26.67
CA GLN A 726 -0.31 -8.41 -27.85
C GLN A 726 -1.22 -8.76 -29.04
N HIS A 727 -1.60 -10.04 -29.20
CA HIS A 727 -2.47 -10.49 -30.29
C HIS A 727 -3.89 -9.92 -30.15
N TYR A 728 -4.53 -10.10 -28.99
CA TYR A 728 -5.94 -9.71 -28.81
C TYR A 728 -6.12 -8.22 -28.51
N TYR A 729 -5.23 -7.60 -27.74
CA TYR A 729 -5.39 -6.21 -27.28
C TYR A 729 -4.35 -5.26 -27.87
N GLY A 730 -3.27 -5.78 -28.46
CA GLY A 730 -2.15 -4.96 -28.97
C GLY A 730 -1.47 -4.17 -27.87
N LEU A 731 -1.35 -4.74 -26.68
CA LEU A 731 -0.67 -4.18 -25.51
C LEU A 731 0.25 -5.23 -24.91
N ASP A 732 1.45 -4.84 -24.52
CA ASP A 732 2.37 -5.71 -23.79
C ASP A 732 2.07 -5.61 -22.28
N CYS A 733 1.66 -6.73 -21.69
CA CYS A 733 1.11 -6.78 -20.33
C CYS A 733 2.13 -6.37 -19.26
N VAL A 734 3.42 -6.58 -19.48
CA VAL A 734 4.48 -6.25 -18.50
C VAL A 734 4.64 -4.75 -18.24
N HIS A 735 4.09 -3.86 -19.08
CA HIS A 735 3.99 -2.43 -18.76
C HIS A 735 2.99 -2.12 -17.65
N LEU A 736 2.00 -3.00 -17.46
CA LEU A 736 0.77 -2.76 -16.71
C LEU A 736 0.78 -3.42 -15.32
N PHE A 737 1.65 -4.40 -15.11
CA PHE A 737 1.89 -5.14 -13.86
C PHE A 737 0.73 -5.97 -13.31
N THR A 738 -0.53 -5.73 -13.71
CA THR A 738 -1.70 -6.50 -13.24
C THR A 738 -2.77 -6.69 -14.32
N SER A 739 -3.52 -7.79 -14.26
CA SER A 739 -4.66 -8.05 -15.15
C SER A 739 -5.71 -6.94 -15.13
N PRO A 740 -6.09 -6.35 -13.97
CA PRO A 740 -7.05 -5.23 -13.97
C PRO A 740 -6.57 -3.97 -14.68
N ARG A 741 -5.27 -3.65 -14.62
CA ARG A 741 -4.71 -2.53 -15.39
C ARG A 741 -4.68 -2.85 -16.89
N LEU A 742 -4.40 -4.10 -17.27
CA LEU A 742 -4.50 -4.59 -18.64
C LEU A 742 -5.92 -4.46 -19.18
N ALA A 743 -6.93 -4.95 -18.46
CA ALA A 743 -8.34 -4.85 -18.82
C ALA A 743 -8.77 -3.40 -19.05
N TRP A 744 -8.43 -2.50 -18.10
CA TRP A 744 -8.79 -1.09 -18.20
C TRP A 744 -8.12 -0.35 -19.37
N GLN A 745 -6.84 -0.58 -19.64
CA GLN A 745 -6.18 0.03 -20.78
C GLN A 745 -6.66 -0.55 -22.11
N SER A 746 -6.94 -1.85 -22.15
CA SER A 746 -7.48 -2.54 -23.32
C SER A 746 -8.88 -2.02 -23.66
N SER A 747 -9.76 -1.88 -22.68
CA SER A 747 -11.12 -1.37 -22.89
C SER A 747 -11.11 0.07 -23.41
N LEU A 748 -10.31 0.96 -22.81
CA LEU A 748 -10.17 2.35 -23.28
C LEU A 748 -9.60 2.41 -24.71
N LYS A 749 -8.64 1.54 -25.06
CA LYS A 749 -8.04 1.50 -26.40
C LYS A 749 -9.04 0.98 -27.45
N MET A 750 -9.76 -0.09 -27.14
CA MET A 750 -10.67 -0.75 -28.10
C MET A 750 -11.95 0.05 -28.35
N THR A 751 -12.44 0.74 -27.33
CA THR A 751 -13.66 1.55 -27.39
C THR A 751 -13.39 2.96 -27.90
N ASP A 752 -12.17 3.49 -27.70
CA ASP A 752 -11.79 4.88 -28.00
C ASP A 752 -12.79 5.91 -27.43
N GLN A 753 -13.42 5.58 -26.30
CA GLN A 753 -14.41 6.43 -25.65
C GLN A 753 -13.75 7.28 -24.56
N PRO A 754 -13.75 8.62 -24.68
CA PRO A 754 -13.38 9.50 -23.57
C PRO A 754 -14.45 9.45 -22.47
N LEU A 755 -14.00 9.34 -21.22
CA LEU A 755 -14.86 9.39 -20.04
C LEU A 755 -14.60 10.69 -19.29
N GLU A 756 -15.63 11.53 -19.17
CA GLU A 756 -15.58 12.74 -18.37
C GLU A 756 -15.57 12.38 -16.88
N LEU A 757 -14.70 13.01 -16.11
CA LEU A 757 -14.62 12.90 -14.66
C LEU A 757 -15.33 14.09 -14.02
N PHE A 758 -15.91 13.85 -12.84
CA PHE A 758 -16.53 14.92 -12.05
C PHE A 758 -15.52 15.99 -11.68
N THR A 759 -15.86 17.24 -11.95
CA THR A 759 -15.14 18.42 -11.42
C THR A 759 -15.80 18.94 -10.13
N ASP A 760 -17.05 18.56 -9.87
CA ASP A 760 -17.82 18.89 -8.66
C ASP A 760 -17.77 17.72 -7.67
N ILE A 761 -17.28 17.99 -6.46
CA ILE A 761 -17.22 17.00 -5.37
C ILE A 761 -18.61 16.49 -4.98
N ASN A 762 -19.66 17.31 -5.09
CA ASN A 762 -21.01 16.92 -4.71
C ASN A 762 -21.57 15.86 -5.66
N MET A 763 -21.30 15.98 -6.97
CA MET A 763 -21.67 14.93 -7.94
C MET A 763 -20.97 13.61 -7.62
N HIS A 764 -19.67 13.67 -7.28
CA HIS A 764 -18.92 12.47 -6.90
C HIS A 764 -19.49 11.83 -5.64
N MET A 765 -19.74 12.59 -4.57
CA MET A 765 -20.29 12.08 -3.32
C MET A 765 -21.73 11.58 -3.47
N PHE A 766 -22.53 12.25 -4.29
CA PHE A 766 -23.89 11.84 -4.65
C PHE A 766 -23.88 10.43 -5.26
N VAL A 767 -23.06 10.21 -6.28
CA VAL A 767 -22.92 8.89 -6.90
C VAL A 767 -22.32 7.88 -5.91
N GLU A 768 -21.27 8.25 -5.17
CA GLU A 768 -20.61 7.37 -4.19
C GLU A 768 -21.58 6.86 -3.12
N LYS A 769 -22.49 7.71 -2.61
CA LYS A 769 -23.55 7.33 -1.66
C LYS A 769 -24.53 6.33 -2.26
N GLY A 770 -24.82 6.43 -3.56
CA GLY A 770 -25.71 5.52 -4.27
C GLY A 770 -25.13 4.12 -4.54
N ILE A 771 -23.80 3.94 -4.47
CA ILE A 771 -23.15 2.67 -4.79
C ILE A 771 -23.53 1.60 -3.77
N ARG A 772 -24.18 0.54 -4.25
CA ARG A 772 -24.65 -0.63 -3.49
C ARG A 772 -24.35 -1.90 -4.29
N GLY A 773 -23.67 -2.85 -3.67
CA GLY A 773 -23.27 -4.12 -4.29
C GLY A 773 -24.45 -5.04 -4.66
N GLY A 774 -24.12 -6.27 -5.03
CA GLY A 774 -25.10 -7.34 -5.20
C GLY A 774 -25.84 -7.67 -3.91
N ILE A 775 -27.08 -8.14 -4.03
CA ILE A 775 -27.90 -8.56 -2.89
C ILE A 775 -27.47 -9.97 -2.52
N SER A 776 -27.07 -10.18 -1.27
CA SER A 776 -26.68 -11.49 -0.75
C SER A 776 -27.41 -11.73 0.56
N VAL A 777 -28.42 -12.61 0.55
CA VAL A 777 -29.30 -12.85 1.69
C VAL A 777 -29.93 -14.23 1.64
N ILE A 778 -30.11 -14.83 2.82
CA ILE A 778 -30.95 -16.01 3.04
C ILE A 778 -32.32 -15.51 3.48
N THR A 779 -33.35 -15.76 2.68
CA THR A 779 -34.73 -15.31 2.91
C THR A 779 -35.55 -16.38 3.62
N LYS A 780 -35.25 -17.66 3.36
CA LYS A 780 -35.85 -18.81 4.06
C LYS A 780 -34.76 -19.76 4.56
N ARG A 781 -34.79 -20.08 5.86
CA ARG A 781 -33.73 -20.85 6.53
C ARG A 781 -33.77 -22.35 6.23
N PHE A 782 -34.95 -22.90 5.93
CA PHE A 782 -35.14 -24.31 5.67
C PHE A 782 -36.21 -24.53 4.61
N SER A 783 -35.89 -25.39 3.64
CA SER A 783 -36.80 -25.89 2.61
C SER A 783 -36.40 -27.32 2.29
N GLN A 784 -37.37 -28.15 1.90
CA GLN A 784 -37.14 -29.53 1.50
C GLN A 784 -37.94 -29.83 0.23
N ALA A 785 -37.26 -30.36 -0.78
CA ALA A 785 -37.88 -30.79 -2.02
C ALA A 785 -38.70 -32.08 -1.81
N ASN A 786 -39.79 -32.22 -2.57
CA ASN A 786 -40.65 -33.40 -2.61
C ASN A 786 -41.15 -33.58 -4.05
N ASN A 787 -40.45 -34.34 -4.89
CA ASN A 787 -40.85 -34.54 -6.28
C ASN A 787 -40.45 -35.93 -6.79
N LYS A 788 -41.03 -36.34 -7.92
CA LYS A 788 -40.90 -37.67 -8.52
C LYS A 788 -39.46 -38.11 -8.83
N TYR A 789 -38.50 -37.19 -8.87
CA TYR A 789 -37.09 -37.47 -9.12
C TYR A 789 -36.32 -37.88 -7.85
N LEU A 790 -36.94 -37.79 -6.67
CA LEU A 790 -36.33 -38.11 -5.39
C LEU A 790 -36.73 -39.51 -4.90
N PRO A 791 -35.80 -40.27 -4.28
CA PRO A 791 -36.08 -41.63 -3.79
C PRO A 791 -37.08 -41.68 -2.64
N ASN A 792 -37.22 -40.57 -1.90
CA ASN A 792 -38.13 -40.42 -0.76
C ASN A 792 -39.39 -39.60 -1.12
N PHE A 793 -39.78 -39.58 -2.40
CA PHE A 793 -40.98 -38.88 -2.86
C PHE A 793 -42.24 -39.38 -2.13
N ASP A 794 -43.01 -38.43 -1.61
CA ASP A 794 -44.27 -38.67 -0.94
C ASP A 794 -45.39 -38.02 -1.75
N ALA A 795 -46.15 -38.83 -2.48
CA ALA A 795 -47.27 -38.40 -3.31
C ALA A 795 -48.43 -37.79 -2.50
N SER A 796 -48.43 -37.92 -1.16
CA SER A 796 -49.44 -37.28 -0.30
C SER A 796 -49.13 -35.81 0.03
N LYS A 797 -47.89 -35.37 -0.24
CA LYS A 797 -47.43 -33.98 -0.03
C LYS A 797 -47.39 -33.23 -1.36
N SER A 798 -47.40 -31.90 -1.29
CA SER A 798 -47.30 -31.08 -2.50
C SER A 798 -45.96 -31.29 -3.21
N ILE A 799 -45.98 -31.21 -4.55
CA ILE A 799 -44.81 -31.45 -5.38
C ILE A 799 -43.92 -30.21 -5.36
N LYS A 800 -42.77 -30.30 -4.70
CA LYS A 800 -41.83 -29.21 -4.49
C LYS A 800 -40.50 -29.49 -5.14
N HIS A 801 -40.04 -28.54 -5.93
CA HIS A 801 -38.71 -28.51 -6.51
C HIS A 801 -37.87 -27.43 -5.83
N ILE A 802 -36.59 -27.72 -5.61
CA ILE A 802 -35.60 -26.70 -5.25
C ILE A 802 -34.68 -26.53 -6.44
N ILE A 803 -34.59 -25.31 -6.95
CA ILE A 803 -33.76 -24.97 -8.11
C ILE A 803 -32.75 -23.90 -7.74
N TYR A 804 -31.53 -24.04 -8.28
CA TYR A 804 -30.47 -23.04 -8.20
C TYR A 804 -30.25 -22.48 -9.60
N LEU A 805 -30.42 -21.18 -9.76
CA LEU A 805 -30.26 -20.47 -11.03
C LEU A 805 -29.16 -19.44 -10.88
N ASP A 806 -28.25 -19.37 -11.85
CA ASP A 806 -27.16 -18.40 -11.90
C ASP A 806 -27.21 -17.58 -13.19
N CYS A 807 -27.03 -16.27 -13.09
CA CYS A 807 -27.07 -15.39 -14.24
C CYS A 807 -25.73 -15.38 -14.99
N ASN A 808 -25.74 -15.96 -16.20
CA ASN A 808 -24.58 -16.00 -17.08
C ASN A 808 -23.98 -14.61 -17.34
N ASN A 809 -22.85 -14.32 -16.69
CA ASN A 809 -22.10 -13.07 -16.84
C ASN A 809 -22.95 -11.81 -16.55
N LEU A 810 -23.64 -11.78 -15.40
CA LEU A 810 -24.52 -10.68 -14.99
C LEU A 810 -23.93 -9.29 -15.22
N TYR A 811 -22.70 -9.05 -14.73
CA TYR A 811 -22.06 -7.74 -14.91
C TYR A 811 -21.71 -7.44 -16.37
N GLY A 812 -21.35 -8.45 -17.16
CA GLY A 812 -21.14 -8.30 -18.60
C GLY A 812 -22.44 -7.90 -19.32
N ALA A 813 -23.58 -8.50 -18.93
CA ALA A 813 -24.89 -8.12 -19.43
C ALA A 813 -25.23 -6.65 -19.08
N SER A 814 -24.91 -6.19 -17.87
CA SER A 814 -25.03 -4.77 -17.52
C SER A 814 -24.06 -3.87 -18.30
N MET A 815 -22.87 -4.36 -18.67
CA MET A 815 -21.85 -3.57 -19.34
C MET A 815 -22.06 -3.41 -20.86
N VAL A 816 -22.95 -4.20 -21.48
CA VAL A 816 -23.34 -4.04 -22.88
C VAL A 816 -24.45 -3.01 -23.08
N GLU A 817 -25.14 -2.62 -22.01
CA GLU A 817 -26.17 -1.59 -21.98
C GLU A 817 -25.60 -0.17 -22.14
N SER A 818 -26.48 0.82 -22.27
CA SER A 818 -26.10 2.23 -22.29
C SER A 818 -25.49 2.66 -20.96
N LEU A 819 -24.21 3.01 -20.99
CA LEU A 819 -23.45 3.50 -19.85
C LEU A 819 -23.11 4.97 -20.02
N LEU A 820 -23.03 5.66 -18.89
CA LEU A 820 -22.67 7.07 -18.80
C LEU A 820 -21.25 7.30 -19.28
N TYR A 821 -21.00 8.45 -19.89
CA TYR A 821 -19.63 8.86 -20.26
C TYR A 821 -19.33 10.35 -20.07
N GLY A 822 -20.32 11.22 -19.85
CA GLY A 822 -20.11 12.65 -19.64
C GLY A 822 -21.37 13.51 -19.76
N GLY A 823 -21.20 14.82 -19.88
CA GLY A 823 -22.28 15.80 -19.97
C GLY A 823 -23.05 15.97 -18.66
N PHE A 824 -22.35 15.91 -17.53
CA PHE A 824 -22.97 15.94 -16.21
C PHE A 824 -23.52 17.32 -15.85
N GLU A 825 -24.80 17.38 -15.50
CA GLU A 825 -25.48 18.62 -15.16
C GLU A 825 -26.54 18.39 -14.07
N TRP A 826 -26.56 19.27 -13.06
CA TRP A 826 -27.66 19.34 -12.11
C TRP A 826 -28.85 20.03 -12.76
N ILE A 827 -30.03 19.40 -12.76
CA ILE A 827 -31.27 19.99 -13.28
C ILE A 827 -32.32 20.19 -12.17
N SER A 828 -33.37 20.95 -12.47
CA SER A 828 -34.48 21.19 -11.53
C SER A 828 -35.13 19.88 -11.10
N ALA A 829 -35.43 19.75 -9.80
CA ALA A 829 -36.17 18.62 -9.24
C ALA A 829 -37.69 18.72 -9.46
N ASP A 830 -38.17 19.80 -10.07
CA ASP A 830 -39.59 20.02 -10.41
C ASP A 830 -39.95 19.26 -11.70
N VAL A 831 -40.18 17.96 -11.56
CA VAL A 831 -40.55 17.05 -12.66
C VAL A 831 -41.76 16.20 -12.27
N THR A 832 -42.56 15.82 -13.26
CA THR A 832 -43.75 14.99 -13.05
C THR A 832 -43.41 13.49 -13.11
N LEU A 833 -44.25 12.66 -12.49
CA LEU A 833 -44.14 11.20 -12.60
C LEU A 833 -44.26 10.74 -14.07
N ASP A 834 -45.16 11.36 -14.84
CA ASP A 834 -45.34 11.08 -16.27
C ASP A 834 -44.07 11.36 -17.06
N TRP A 835 -43.34 12.43 -16.73
CA TRP A 835 -42.06 12.72 -17.35
C TRP A 835 -41.05 11.60 -17.09
N ILE A 836 -40.93 11.12 -15.84
CA ILE A 836 -40.02 10.01 -15.48
C ILE A 836 -40.38 8.75 -16.28
N GLN A 837 -41.66 8.41 -16.37
CA GLN A 837 -42.13 7.22 -17.10
C GLN A 837 -41.97 7.36 -18.61
N SER A 838 -41.98 8.59 -19.15
CA SER A 838 -41.80 8.86 -20.59
C SER A 838 -40.37 8.73 -21.09
N ILE A 839 -39.36 8.67 -20.19
CA ILE A 839 -37.95 8.58 -20.59
C ILE A 839 -37.69 7.26 -21.33
N PRO A 840 -37.26 7.29 -22.61
CA PRO A 840 -36.99 6.08 -23.38
C PRO A 840 -35.81 5.28 -22.80
N GLN A 841 -35.90 3.95 -22.89
CA GLN A 841 -34.84 3.04 -22.41
C GLN A 841 -33.53 3.13 -23.20
N ASP A 842 -33.60 3.62 -24.44
CA ASP A 842 -32.52 3.78 -25.41
C ASP A 842 -32.10 5.25 -25.60
N SER A 843 -32.61 6.15 -24.75
CA SER A 843 -32.29 7.58 -24.80
C SER A 843 -30.77 7.83 -24.69
N SER A 844 -30.26 8.75 -25.52
CA SER A 844 -28.88 9.24 -25.43
C SER A 844 -28.61 10.07 -24.16
N GLU A 845 -29.67 10.54 -23.52
CA GLU A 845 -29.63 11.23 -22.22
C GLU A 845 -30.21 10.33 -21.14
N GLY A 846 -29.63 10.36 -19.94
CA GLY A 846 -30.17 9.64 -18.78
C GLY A 846 -30.06 10.45 -17.49
N TYR A 847 -30.62 9.89 -16.43
CA TYR A 847 -30.77 10.57 -15.15
C TYR A 847 -30.46 9.65 -13.95
N ILE A 848 -29.89 10.25 -12.90
CA ILE A 848 -29.78 9.67 -11.56
C ILE A 848 -30.59 10.56 -10.63
N PHE A 849 -31.44 9.94 -9.82
CA PHE A 849 -32.40 10.60 -8.94
C PHE A 849 -32.05 10.37 -7.49
N GLU A 850 -32.31 11.36 -6.62
CA GLU A 850 -32.45 11.18 -5.17
C GLU A 850 -33.92 11.42 -4.79
N VAL A 851 -34.56 10.36 -4.28
CA VAL A 851 -36.03 10.31 -4.08
C VAL A 851 -36.41 9.76 -2.72
N ASP A 852 -37.61 10.11 -2.27
CA ASP A 852 -38.32 9.37 -1.22
C ASP A 852 -39.34 8.45 -1.88
N LEU A 853 -39.30 7.15 -1.53
CA LEU A 853 -40.22 6.14 -2.03
C LEU A 853 -40.99 5.54 -0.86
N LYS A 854 -42.32 5.58 -0.94
CA LYS A 854 -43.19 4.85 -0.04
C LYS A 854 -43.29 3.40 -0.49
N TYR A 855 -43.12 2.49 0.47
CA TYR A 855 -43.33 1.07 0.31
C TYR A 855 -44.72 0.70 0.85
N PRO A 856 -45.72 0.48 -0.01
CA PRO A 856 -47.07 0.22 0.46
C PRO A 856 -47.17 -1.16 1.14
N GLU A 857 -47.92 -1.24 2.24
CA GLU A 857 -48.09 -2.49 3.01
C GLU A 857 -48.72 -3.60 2.17
N GLU A 858 -49.57 -3.25 1.19
CA GLU A 858 -50.17 -4.20 0.25
C GLU A 858 -49.13 -4.98 -0.58
N LEU A 859 -47.91 -4.47 -0.74
CA LEU A 859 -46.83 -5.14 -1.48
C LEU A 859 -45.95 -6.02 -0.58
N HIS A 860 -46.09 -5.94 0.75
CA HIS A 860 -45.18 -6.62 1.66
C HIS A 860 -45.19 -8.14 1.49
N GLY A 861 -46.36 -8.75 1.23
CA GLY A 861 -46.46 -10.18 0.96
C GLY A 861 -45.75 -10.57 -0.34
N LEU A 862 -46.01 -9.83 -1.43
CA LEU A 862 -45.44 -10.12 -2.75
C LEU A 862 -43.92 -9.93 -2.82
N HIS A 863 -43.39 -8.93 -2.10
CA HIS A 863 -41.99 -8.55 -2.14
C HIS A 863 -41.17 -9.08 -0.95
N ASN A 864 -41.76 -9.90 -0.08
CA ASN A 864 -41.13 -10.31 1.18
C ASN A 864 -39.81 -11.06 0.97
N ASP A 865 -39.77 -11.91 -0.05
CA ASP A 865 -38.64 -12.76 -0.35
C ASP A 865 -37.57 -12.06 -1.20
N TYR A 866 -37.91 -10.99 -1.95
CA TYR A 866 -36.89 -10.20 -2.65
C TYR A 866 -37.13 -8.67 -2.68
N PRO A 867 -37.11 -7.99 -1.53
CA PRO A 867 -37.46 -6.57 -1.44
C PRO A 867 -36.69 -5.65 -2.41
N LEU A 868 -37.43 -4.75 -3.06
CA LEU A 868 -36.88 -3.70 -3.93
C LEU A 868 -36.09 -2.64 -3.15
N ALA A 869 -35.15 -1.99 -3.86
CA ALA A 869 -34.39 -0.82 -3.38
C ALA A 869 -33.63 -1.06 -2.05
N PRO A 870 -32.63 -1.96 -2.00
CA PRO A 870 -31.91 -2.30 -0.78
C PRO A 870 -31.09 -1.11 -0.26
N GLU A 871 -30.82 -1.08 1.05
CA GLU A 871 -30.15 0.03 1.73
C GLU A 871 -28.95 -0.44 2.55
N LYS A 872 -27.92 0.41 2.65
CA LYS A 872 -26.83 0.19 3.61
C LYS A 872 -27.34 0.65 4.97
N MET A 873 -27.43 -0.26 5.93
CA MET A 873 -27.98 -0.01 7.26
C MET A 873 -27.00 -0.47 8.33
N ASP A 874 -26.85 0.34 9.37
CA ASP A 874 -26.19 -0.09 10.61
C ASP A 874 -27.18 -0.97 11.38
N ILE A 875 -26.87 -2.26 11.46
CA ILE A 875 -27.70 -3.18 12.23
C ILE A 875 -27.50 -2.84 13.70
N LYS A 876 -28.60 -2.68 14.44
CA LYS A 876 -28.59 -2.55 15.89
C LYS A 876 -29.06 -3.85 16.53
N PHE A 877 -28.78 -4.01 17.82
CA PHE A 877 -29.25 -5.18 18.58
C PHE A 877 -30.78 -5.31 18.56
N GLU A 878 -31.50 -4.18 18.53
CA GLU A 878 -32.96 -4.11 18.42
C GLU A 878 -33.50 -4.62 17.07
N ASP A 879 -32.71 -4.54 15.99
CA ASP A 879 -33.09 -5.03 14.67
C ASP A 879 -32.94 -6.56 14.52
N LEU A 880 -32.35 -7.23 15.51
CA LEU A 880 -32.12 -8.67 15.46
C LEU A 880 -33.41 -9.46 15.73
N SER A 881 -33.58 -10.57 15.01
CA SER A 881 -34.65 -11.53 15.32
C SER A 881 -34.45 -12.15 16.71
N GLU A 882 -35.54 -12.57 17.36
CA GLU A 882 -35.48 -13.26 18.67
C GLU A 882 -34.57 -14.50 18.61
N PHE A 883 -34.57 -15.22 17.48
CA PHE A 883 -33.62 -16.30 17.25
C PHE A 883 -32.17 -15.83 17.23
N SER A 884 -31.87 -14.75 16.50
CA SER A 884 -30.50 -14.20 16.44
C SER A 884 -30.03 -13.72 17.82
N LYS A 885 -30.93 -13.15 18.63
CA LYS A 885 -30.68 -12.80 20.02
C LYS A 885 -30.41 -14.04 20.88
N ALA A 886 -31.16 -15.13 20.67
CA ALA A 886 -30.95 -16.39 21.38
C ALA A 886 -29.60 -17.07 21.00
N VAL A 887 -29.16 -16.96 19.74
CA VAL A 887 -27.86 -17.49 19.29
C VAL A 887 -26.68 -16.68 19.83
N LEU A 888 -26.87 -15.37 20.06
CA LEU A 888 -25.85 -14.49 20.65
C LEU A 888 -25.50 -14.84 22.12
N ASN A 889 -26.13 -15.83 22.75
CA ASN A 889 -25.96 -16.15 24.16
C ASN A 889 -24.49 -16.54 24.47
N GLY A 890 -23.71 -15.58 24.99
CA GLY A 890 -22.27 -15.71 25.27
C GLY A 890 -21.33 -15.06 24.23
N MET A 891 -21.84 -14.57 23.09
CA MET A 891 -21.06 -13.89 22.05
C MET A 891 -21.22 -12.37 22.12
N LYS A 892 -20.11 -11.63 21.91
CA LYS A 892 -20.13 -10.16 21.91
C LYS A 892 -20.78 -9.63 20.63
N TYR A 893 -21.89 -8.91 20.77
CA TYR A 893 -22.48 -8.16 19.66
C TYR A 893 -21.53 -7.07 19.16
N THR A 894 -21.22 -7.09 17.86
CA THR A 894 -20.44 -6.05 17.20
C THR A 894 -21.33 -5.38 16.14
N PRO A 895 -21.68 -4.09 16.30
CA PRO A 895 -22.42 -3.35 15.28
C PRO A 895 -21.70 -3.42 13.94
N SER A 896 -22.45 -3.64 12.86
CA SER A 896 -21.89 -3.63 11.51
C SER A 896 -22.88 -3.08 10.51
N THR A 897 -22.36 -2.33 9.53
CA THR A 897 -23.14 -1.88 8.38
C THR A 897 -23.31 -3.03 7.39
N LYS A 898 -24.55 -3.32 6.99
CA LYS A 898 -24.89 -4.36 6.02
C LYS A 898 -25.73 -3.78 4.89
N LEU A 899 -25.68 -4.38 3.71
CA LEU A 899 -26.65 -4.12 2.65
C LEU A 899 -27.89 -4.97 2.94
N VAL A 900 -29.03 -4.34 3.16
CA VAL A 900 -30.24 -4.99 3.63
C VAL A 900 -31.39 -4.73 2.65
N PRO A 901 -31.89 -5.76 1.96
CA PRO A 901 -33.20 -5.67 1.31
C PRO A 901 -34.27 -5.61 2.42
N ASN A 902 -35.11 -4.59 2.40
CA ASN A 902 -36.12 -4.39 3.44
C ASN A 902 -37.35 -3.68 2.87
N LEU A 903 -38.50 -3.88 3.51
CA LEU A 903 -39.80 -3.36 3.10
C LEU A 903 -40.12 -1.96 3.69
N LYS A 904 -39.16 -1.28 4.32
CA LYS A 904 -39.40 0.07 4.88
C LYS A 904 -39.43 1.12 3.76
N ASP A 905 -40.08 2.24 4.02
CA ASP A 905 -40.00 3.43 3.16
C ASP A 905 -38.54 3.84 2.93
N LYS A 906 -38.23 4.28 1.71
CA LYS A 906 -36.89 4.74 1.32
C LYS A 906 -36.83 6.24 1.39
N LYS A 907 -35.82 6.78 2.06
CA LYS A 907 -35.60 8.23 2.17
C LYS A 907 -34.26 8.63 1.58
N ASN A 908 -34.25 9.69 0.78
CA ASN A 908 -33.07 10.18 0.07
C ASN A 908 -32.34 9.06 -0.70
N TYR A 909 -33.12 8.18 -1.34
CA TYR A 909 -32.65 7.01 -2.06
C TYR A 909 -32.12 7.42 -3.44
N ILE A 910 -30.82 7.15 -3.67
CA ILE A 910 -30.18 7.44 -4.95
C ILE A 910 -30.30 6.26 -5.90
N THR A 911 -30.85 6.45 -7.10
CA THR A 911 -31.07 5.37 -8.06
C THR A 911 -31.00 5.84 -9.52
N TYR A 912 -30.69 4.92 -10.43
CA TYR A 912 -30.68 5.16 -11.87
C TYR A 912 -32.12 5.17 -12.44
N TYR A 913 -32.38 5.94 -13.49
CA TYR A 913 -33.75 6.15 -14.00
C TYR A 913 -34.47 4.85 -14.39
N LYS A 914 -33.78 3.88 -15.01
CA LYS A 914 -34.39 2.59 -15.38
C LYS A 914 -34.87 1.81 -14.16
N ASN A 915 -34.07 1.83 -13.09
CA ASN A 915 -34.41 1.20 -11.82
C ASN A 915 -35.60 1.91 -11.16
N LEU A 916 -35.62 3.24 -11.15
CA LEU A 916 -36.76 3.99 -10.63
C LEU A 916 -38.05 3.68 -11.39
N GLN A 917 -38.01 3.69 -12.73
CA GLN A 917 -39.15 3.32 -13.56
C GLN A 917 -39.66 1.92 -13.22
N PHE A 918 -38.74 0.96 -13.03
CA PHE A 918 -39.09 -0.40 -12.62
C PHE A 918 -39.73 -0.43 -11.22
N TYR A 919 -39.17 0.26 -10.23
CA TYR A 919 -39.73 0.31 -8.87
C TYR A 919 -41.15 0.86 -8.86
N LEU A 920 -41.40 1.93 -9.61
CA LEU A 920 -42.73 2.53 -9.75
C LEU A 920 -43.70 1.57 -10.46
N LYS A 921 -43.22 0.85 -11.49
CA LYS A 921 -44.01 -0.18 -12.19
C LYS A 921 -44.39 -1.35 -11.27
N GLN A 922 -43.52 -1.72 -10.33
CA GLN A 922 -43.79 -2.73 -9.30
C GLN A 922 -44.58 -2.17 -8.09
N GLY A 923 -45.08 -0.93 -8.17
CA GLY A 923 -46.05 -0.39 -7.20
C GLY A 923 -45.47 0.49 -6.08
N LEU A 924 -44.15 0.72 -6.02
CA LEU A 924 -43.60 1.73 -5.09
C LEU A 924 -44.13 3.12 -5.47
N LYS A 925 -44.39 3.96 -4.48
CA LYS A 925 -45.00 5.29 -4.69
C LYS A 925 -43.94 6.37 -4.47
N LEU A 926 -43.74 7.24 -5.47
CA LEU A 926 -42.85 8.40 -5.33
C LEU A 926 -43.49 9.45 -4.41
N GLU A 927 -42.87 9.75 -3.27
CA GLU A 927 -43.34 10.79 -2.35
C GLU A 927 -42.69 12.15 -2.64
N LYS A 928 -41.37 12.14 -2.92
CA LYS A 928 -40.61 13.37 -3.09
C LYS A 928 -39.40 13.18 -4.01
N MET A 929 -39.15 14.20 -4.83
CA MET A 929 -37.93 14.35 -5.62
C MET A 929 -37.02 15.39 -4.97
N HIS A 930 -35.76 15.04 -4.70
CA HIS A 930 -34.79 15.95 -4.07
C HIS A 930 -33.77 16.51 -5.05
N LYS A 931 -33.14 15.64 -5.85
CA LYS A 931 -32.05 16.01 -6.77
C LYS A 931 -32.07 15.16 -8.03
N ILE A 932 -31.69 15.76 -9.17
CA ILE A 932 -31.59 15.08 -10.46
C ILE A 932 -30.25 15.43 -11.12
N LEU A 933 -29.46 14.40 -11.42
CA LEU A 933 -28.23 14.51 -12.20
C LEU A 933 -28.47 13.98 -13.61
N LYS A 934 -28.44 14.89 -14.59
CA LYS A 934 -28.51 14.59 -16.03
C LYS A 934 -27.13 14.23 -16.58
N PHE A 935 -27.08 13.35 -17.58
CA PHE A 935 -25.85 12.96 -18.27
C PHE A 935 -26.12 12.40 -19.68
N GLN A 936 -25.05 12.21 -20.44
CA GLN A 936 -25.02 11.49 -21.69
C GLN A 936 -24.60 10.02 -21.48
N GLN A 937 -25.25 9.12 -22.21
CA GLN A 937 -25.01 7.68 -22.15
C GLN A 937 -25.05 7.04 -23.54
N LYS A 938 -24.34 5.92 -23.71
CA LYS A 938 -24.40 5.06 -24.89
C LYS A 938 -23.74 3.71 -24.59
N PRO A 939 -23.94 2.64 -25.39
CA PRO A 939 -23.34 1.33 -25.16
C PRO A 939 -21.86 1.27 -25.56
N TRP A 940 -21.03 2.17 -25.00
CA TRP A 940 -19.64 2.34 -25.41
C TRP A 940 -18.75 1.15 -25.05
N LEU A 941 -19.06 0.42 -23.97
CA LEU A 941 -18.27 -0.72 -23.51
C LEU A 941 -18.68 -2.05 -24.20
N LYS A 942 -19.83 -2.07 -24.88
CA LYS A 942 -20.39 -3.24 -25.57
C LYS A 942 -19.39 -3.93 -26.50
N LYS A 943 -18.63 -3.16 -27.29
CA LYS A 943 -17.62 -3.70 -28.22
C LYS A 943 -16.55 -4.53 -27.51
N TYR A 944 -16.08 -4.07 -26.35
CA TYR A 944 -15.05 -4.76 -25.58
C TYR A 944 -15.59 -6.03 -24.90
N ILE A 945 -16.77 -5.93 -24.27
CA ILE A 945 -17.39 -7.07 -23.59
C ILE A 945 -17.74 -8.17 -24.59
N MET A 946 -18.37 -7.80 -25.71
CA MET A 946 -18.75 -8.79 -26.70
C MET A 946 -17.55 -9.47 -27.34
N PHE A 947 -16.47 -8.73 -27.59
CA PHE A 947 -15.23 -9.32 -28.08
C PHE A 947 -14.71 -10.39 -27.11
N ASN A 948 -14.58 -10.09 -25.82
CA ASN A 948 -14.10 -11.07 -24.84
C ASN A 948 -15.04 -12.25 -24.66
N THR A 949 -16.36 -12.03 -24.69
CA THR A 949 -17.35 -13.10 -24.63
C THR A 949 -17.23 -14.04 -25.84
N GLU A 950 -17.04 -13.49 -27.04
CA GLU A 950 -16.83 -14.27 -28.24
C GLU A 950 -15.50 -15.04 -28.19
N GLN A 951 -14.41 -14.40 -27.76
CA GLN A 951 -13.13 -15.09 -27.60
C GLN A 951 -13.22 -16.21 -26.55
N ARG A 952 -13.89 -15.98 -25.42
CA ARG A 952 -14.15 -17.01 -24.40
C ARG A 952 -14.92 -18.19 -24.99
N ARG A 953 -15.97 -17.95 -25.79
CA ARG A 953 -16.75 -19.01 -26.43
C ARG A 953 -15.91 -19.83 -27.42
N ASN A 954 -15.05 -19.16 -28.18
CA ASN A 954 -14.21 -19.80 -29.20
C ASN A 954 -12.95 -20.46 -28.60
N SER A 955 -12.61 -20.14 -27.34
CA SER A 955 -11.44 -20.67 -26.64
C SER A 955 -11.60 -22.16 -26.33
N LYS A 956 -10.57 -22.95 -26.66
CA LYS A 956 -10.52 -24.38 -26.34
C LYS A 956 -9.79 -24.69 -25.03
N SER A 957 -8.94 -23.76 -24.58
CA SER A 957 -8.18 -23.88 -23.34
C SER A 957 -8.97 -23.31 -22.15
N ALA A 958 -8.96 -24.01 -21.01
CA ALA A 958 -9.54 -23.52 -19.76
C ALA A 958 -8.91 -22.19 -19.34
N PHE A 959 -7.58 -22.07 -19.48
CA PHE A 959 -6.83 -20.85 -19.19
C PHE A 959 -7.35 -19.63 -19.98
N GLU A 960 -7.52 -19.77 -21.29
CA GLU A 960 -8.00 -18.67 -22.13
C GLU A 960 -9.43 -18.28 -21.75
N LYS A 961 -10.30 -19.26 -21.47
CA LYS A 961 -11.68 -19.01 -21.01
C LYS A 961 -11.70 -18.17 -19.73
N ASP A 962 -10.88 -18.52 -18.75
CA ASP A 962 -10.77 -17.80 -17.48
C ASP A 962 -10.14 -16.42 -17.65
N PHE A 963 -9.14 -16.30 -18.52
CA PHE A 963 -8.53 -15.02 -18.86
C PHE A 963 -9.55 -14.03 -19.45
N PHE A 964 -10.33 -14.43 -20.45
CA PHE A 964 -11.34 -13.54 -21.03
C PHE A 964 -12.47 -13.20 -20.05
N LYS A 965 -12.84 -14.15 -19.16
CA LYS A 965 -13.77 -13.87 -18.05
C LYS A 965 -13.22 -12.80 -17.11
N LEU A 966 -11.95 -12.94 -16.68
CA LEU A 966 -11.28 -11.98 -15.81
C LEU A 966 -11.18 -10.59 -16.46
N MET A 967 -10.91 -10.53 -17.77
CA MET A 967 -10.80 -9.28 -18.53
C MET A 967 -12.13 -8.50 -18.59
N ASN A 968 -13.28 -9.18 -18.54
CA ASN A 968 -14.58 -8.52 -18.39
C ASN A 968 -14.80 -8.02 -16.96
N ASN A 969 -14.66 -8.90 -15.96
CA ASN A 969 -14.94 -8.57 -14.56
C ASN A 969 -14.03 -7.46 -14.01
N SER A 970 -12.79 -7.41 -14.47
CA SER A 970 -11.80 -6.44 -14.01
C SER A 970 -12.11 -4.99 -14.39
N VAL A 971 -12.78 -4.74 -15.52
CA VAL A 971 -13.08 -3.36 -15.97
C VAL A 971 -14.01 -2.67 -14.98
N TYR A 972 -15.06 -3.36 -14.56
CA TYR A 972 -16.00 -2.88 -13.57
C TYR A 972 -15.29 -2.50 -12.26
N GLY A 973 -14.47 -3.39 -11.71
CA GLY A 973 -13.71 -3.12 -10.48
C GLY A 973 -12.82 -1.88 -10.57
N LYS A 974 -12.23 -1.61 -11.75
CA LYS A 974 -11.39 -0.42 -11.97
C LYS A 974 -12.15 0.90 -11.98
N THR A 975 -13.43 0.89 -12.35
CA THR A 975 -14.26 2.11 -12.34
C THR A 975 -14.59 2.57 -10.92
N MET A 976 -14.65 1.64 -9.96
CA MET A 976 -15.02 1.89 -8.55
C MET A 976 -13.85 1.77 -7.57
N GLU A 977 -12.62 1.80 -8.08
CA GLU A 977 -11.43 1.66 -7.24
C GLU A 977 -11.40 2.74 -6.14
N ASN A 978 -11.41 2.33 -4.87
CA ASN A 978 -11.38 3.27 -3.76
C ASN A 978 -9.96 3.81 -3.54
N ILE A 979 -9.70 4.97 -4.12
CA ILE A 979 -8.41 5.64 -4.03
C ILE A 979 -8.06 6.12 -2.61
N ARG A 980 -9.02 6.25 -1.69
CA ARG A 980 -8.78 6.64 -0.28
C ARG A 980 -8.00 5.56 0.46
N ASN A 981 -8.24 4.29 0.13
CA ASN A 981 -7.64 3.13 0.81
C ASN A 981 -6.20 2.83 0.38
N ARG A 982 -5.69 3.38 -0.73
CA ARG A 982 -4.29 3.07 -1.12
C ARG A 982 -3.34 3.60 -0.05
N VAL A 983 -2.29 2.85 0.24
CA VAL A 983 -1.28 3.25 1.22
C VAL A 983 -0.21 4.11 0.54
N ASP A 984 0.40 5.04 1.27
CA ASP A 984 1.60 5.76 0.84
C ASP A 984 2.78 5.24 1.68
N VAL A 985 3.64 4.43 1.03
CA VAL A 985 4.81 3.82 1.65
C VAL A 985 6.05 4.23 0.86
N GLN A 986 7.06 4.71 1.56
CA GLN A 986 8.37 5.00 0.99
C GLN A 986 9.41 4.07 1.58
N LEU A 987 10.16 3.39 0.72
CA LEU A 987 11.37 2.68 1.11
C LEU A 987 12.56 3.66 1.15
N VAL A 988 13.30 3.63 2.24
CA VAL A 988 14.34 4.61 2.56
C VAL A 988 15.58 3.89 3.04
N ASN A 989 16.71 4.19 2.40
CA ASN A 989 18.04 3.66 2.71
C ASN A 989 19.07 4.76 3.03
N ASP A 990 18.57 5.95 3.38
CA ASP A 990 19.37 7.11 3.78
C ASP A 990 18.85 7.63 5.12
N GLU A 991 19.76 7.74 6.10
CA GLU A 991 19.43 8.11 7.48
C GLU A 991 18.79 9.50 7.56
N LYS A 992 19.33 10.48 6.82
CA LYS A 992 18.81 11.85 6.81
C LYS A 992 17.40 11.91 6.23
N LYS A 993 17.16 11.17 5.14
CA LYS A 993 15.83 11.04 4.55
C LYS A 993 14.86 10.33 5.50
N ALA A 994 15.31 9.32 6.24
CA ALA A 994 14.50 8.62 7.23
C ALA A 994 14.10 9.55 8.38
N GLN A 995 15.07 10.27 8.98
CA GLN A 995 14.83 11.27 10.03
C GLN A 995 13.84 12.34 9.57
N LYS A 996 14.03 12.88 8.36
CA LYS A 996 13.11 13.84 7.75
C LYS A 996 11.68 13.30 7.59
N LEU A 997 11.54 12.06 7.16
CA LEU A 997 10.23 11.43 6.95
C LEU A 997 9.52 11.08 8.26
N VAL A 998 10.26 10.73 9.31
CA VAL A 998 9.73 10.48 10.66
C VAL A 998 9.32 11.79 11.36
N ALA A 999 10.10 12.86 11.19
CA ALA A 999 9.77 14.18 11.72
C ALA A 999 8.54 14.80 11.02
N ALA A 1000 8.27 14.41 9.77
CA ALA A 1000 7.18 14.97 8.96
C ALA A 1000 5.81 14.79 9.65
N PRO A 1001 4.91 15.79 9.61
CA PRO A 1001 3.57 15.68 10.21
C PRO A 1001 2.72 14.55 9.60
N THR A 1002 3.06 14.11 8.39
CA THR A 1002 2.41 12.98 7.70
C THR A 1002 2.84 11.61 8.20
N PHE A 1003 3.85 11.50 9.06
CA PHE A 1003 4.33 10.21 9.54
C PHE A 1003 3.22 9.45 10.27
N LYS A 1004 3.02 8.17 9.92
CA LYS A 1004 2.05 7.29 10.59
C LYS A 1004 2.75 6.19 11.38
N ARG A 1005 3.65 5.45 10.73
CA ARG A 1005 4.48 4.40 11.33
C ARG A 1005 5.65 4.07 10.42
N PHE A 1006 6.66 3.39 10.92
CA PHE A 1006 7.72 2.79 10.11
C PHE A 1006 7.84 1.29 10.42
N LYS A 1007 8.45 0.56 9.49
CA LYS A 1007 8.90 -0.82 9.70
C LYS A 1007 10.36 -0.90 9.27
N ILE A 1008 11.21 -1.39 10.16
CA ILE A 1008 12.61 -1.67 9.86
C ILE A 1008 12.66 -3.03 9.17
N PHE A 1009 13.27 -3.09 7.98
CA PHE A 1009 13.53 -4.35 7.28
C PHE A 1009 14.90 -4.90 7.68
N ASP A 1010 15.89 -4.01 7.76
CA ASP A 1010 17.25 -4.28 8.21
C ASP A 1010 17.94 -2.96 8.63
N ASN A 1011 19.23 -3.02 8.95
CA ASN A 1011 20.02 -1.86 9.40
C ASN A 1011 20.17 -0.75 8.33
N GLU A 1012 19.96 -1.05 7.05
CA GLU A 1012 20.14 -0.17 5.90
C GLU A 1012 18.82 0.17 5.18
N LEU A 1013 17.69 -0.46 5.53
CA LEU A 1013 16.39 -0.22 4.89
C LEU A 1013 15.23 -0.07 5.89
N VAL A 1014 14.53 1.06 5.80
CA VAL A 1014 13.29 1.32 6.53
C VAL A 1014 12.14 1.65 5.57
N GLY A 1015 10.99 1.03 5.79
CA GLY A 1015 9.73 1.42 5.17
C GLY A 1015 9.03 2.46 6.05
N VAL A 1016 8.58 3.56 5.47
CA VAL A 1016 7.84 4.62 6.19
C VAL A 1016 6.44 4.77 5.60
N GLU A 1017 5.41 4.53 6.41
CA GLU A 1017 4.01 4.77 6.05
C GLU A 1017 3.62 6.21 6.35
N ARG A 1018 2.97 6.87 5.39
CA ARG A 1018 2.54 8.25 5.50
C ARG A 1018 1.04 8.41 5.32
N VAL A 1019 0.49 9.42 5.99
CA VAL A 1019 -0.81 9.97 5.67
C VAL A 1019 -0.71 10.66 4.32
N LYS A 1020 -1.54 10.22 3.37
CA LYS A 1020 -1.66 10.86 2.06
C LYS A 1020 -2.14 12.31 2.22
N LYS A 1021 -1.22 13.26 2.01
CA LYS A 1021 -1.46 14.71 2.09
C LYS A 1021 -2.66 15.15 1.26
N CYS A 1022 -2.69 14.72 0.00
CA CYS A 1022 -3.67 15.12 -1.00
C CYS A 1022 -4.12 13.91 -1.83
N LEU A 1023 -5.41 13.86 -2.12
CA LEU A 1023 -6.04 12.80 -2.90
C LEU A 1023 -6.84 13.41 -4.06
N THR A 1024 -6.57 12.96 -5.28
CA THR A 1024 -7.35 13.37 -6.45
C THR A 1024 -8.41 12.31 -6.77
N LEU A 1025 -9.69 12.67 -6.74
CA LEU A 1025 -10.81 11.79 -7.11
C LEU A 1025 -10.93 11.62 -8.62
N ASP A 1026 -10.11 10.74 -9.19
CA ASP A 1026 -9.87 10.57 -10.63
C ASP A 1026 -10.40 9.24 -11.20
N LYS A 1027 -11.50 8.73 -10.65
CA LYS A 1027 -12.12 7.46 -11.07
C LYS A 1027 -13.55 7.69 -11.57
N PRO A 1028 -13.97 7.07 -12.69
CA PRO A 1028 -15.30 7.23 -13.24
C PRO A 1028 -16.32 6.34 -12.48
N ILE A 1029 -16.50 6.60 -11.19
CA ILE A 1029 -17.31 5.77 -10.27
C ILE A 1029 -18.77 5.64 -10.70
N TYR A 1030 -19.27 6.59 -11.49
CA TYR A 1030 -20.62 6.57 -12.06
C TYR A 1030 -20.85 5.39 -13.01
N VAL A 1031 -19.80 4.89 -13.66
CA VAL A 1031 -19.90 3.72 -14.54
C VAL A 1031 -20.23 2.49 -13.69
N GLY A 1032 -19.45 2.26 -12.63
CA GLY A 1032 -19.69 1.14 -11.73
C GLY A 1032 -21.00 1.24 -10.95
N PHE A 1033 -21.41 2.45 -10.55
CA PHE A 1033 -22.74 2.70 -9.98
C PHE A 1033 -23.86 2.20 -10.90
N VAL A 1034 -23.85 2.57 -12.19
CA VAL A 1034 -24.91 2.15 -13.11
C VAL A 1034 -24.82 0.68 -13.49
N ILE A 1035 -23.62 0.10 -13.61
CA ILE A 1035 -23.45 -1.36 -13.78
C ILE A 1035 -24.14 -2.13 -12.64
N LEU A 1036 -23.97 -1.67 -11.40
CA LEU A 1036 -24.60 -2.25 -10.22
C LEU A 1036 -26.12 -2.04 -10.17
N GLU A 1037 -26.61 -0.88 -10.60
CA GLU A 1037 -28.05 -0.63 -10.69
C GLU A 1037 -28.69 -1.55 -11.75
N LEU A 1038 -28.10 -1.61 -12.93
CA LEU A 1038 -28.56 -2.48 -14.01
C LEU A 1038 -28.47 -3.97 -13.65
N SER A 1039 -27.44 -4.40 -12.92
CA SER A 1039 -27.33 -5.81 -12.51
C SER A 1039 -28.47 -6.20 -11.58
N LYS A 1040 -28.82 -5.35 -10.61
CA LYS A 1040 -30.00 -5.56 -9.76
C LYS A 1040 -31.30 -5.55 -10.57
N LEU A 1041 -31.40 -4.67 -11.58
CA LEU A 1041 -32.57 -4.59 -12.44
C LEU A 1041 -32.78 -5.89 -13.24
N ILE A 1042 -31.71 -6.52 -13.74
CA ILE A 1042 -31.78 -7.82 -14.43
C ILE A 1042 -32.34 -8.89 -13.48
N MET A 1043 -31.78 -8.99 -12.27
CA MET A 1043 -32.22 -9.97 -11.27
C MET A 1043 -33.67 -9.73 -10.83
N TYR A 1044 -34.07 -8.48 -10.59
CA TYR A 1044 -35.45 -8.12 -10.27
C TYR A 1044 -36.41 -8.41 -11.42
N ASN A 1045 -36.00 -8.15 -12.65
CA ASN A 1045 -36.83 -8.43 -13.81
C ASN A 1045 -37.09 -9.95 -13.93
N PHE A 1046 -36.07 -10.79 -13.72
CA PHE A 1046 -36.24 -12.23 -13.69
C PHE A 1046 -37.17 -12.67 -12.55
N HIS A 1047 -36.94 -12.19 -11.32
CA HIS A 1047 -37.78 -12.55 -10.18
C HIS A 1047 -39.24 -12.13 -10.35
N TYR A 1048 -39.50 -10.84 -10.62
CA TYR A 1048 -40.87 -10.30 -10.61
C TYR A 1048 -41.63 -10.52 -11.92
N ASN A 1049 -40.97 -10.43 -13.07
CA ASN A 1049 -41.65 -10.51 -14.37
C ASN A 1049 -41.59 -11.89 -15.03
N VAL A 1050 -40.75 -12.81 -14.54
CA VAL A 1050 -40.70 -14.22 -14.97
C VAL A 1050 -41.21 -15.13 -13.85
N MET A 1051 -40.45 -15.33 -12.77
CA MET A 1051 -40.77 -16.32 -11.74
C MET A 1051 -42.09 -16.04 -11.01
N LYS A 1052 -42.28 -14.84 -10.47
CA LYS A 1052 -43.54 -14.47 -9.78
C LYS A 1052 -44.73 -14.37 -10.73
N LYS A 1053 -44.49 -14.07 -12.01
CA LYS A 1053 -45.56 -14.02 -13.02
C LYS A 1053 -46.04 -15.43 -13.38
N GLU A 1054 -45.14 -16.39 -13.44
CA GLU A 1054 -45.44 -17.77 -13.84
C GLU A 1054 -46.00 -18.60 -12.68
N TYR A 1055 -45.40 -18.48 -11.49
CA TYR A 1055 -45.73 -19.32 -10.33
C TYR A 1055 -46.51 -18.59 -9.22
N GLY A 1056 -46.50 -17.25 -9.20
CA GLY A 1056 -47.11 -16.47 -8.11
C GLY A 1056 -46.58 -16.88 -6.74
N ASP A 1057 -47.50 -17.18 -5.82
CA ASP A 1057 -47.19 -17.62 -4.45
C ASP A 1057 -46.61 -19.04 -4.38
N LYS A 1058 -46.62 -19.80 -5.49
CA LYS A 1058 -46.01 -21.13 -5.58
C LYS A 1058 -44.49 -21.10 -5.75
N ALA A 1059 -43.90 -19.95 -6.02
CA ALA A 1059 -42.46 -19.76 -6.03
C ALA A 1059 -42.01 -18.86 -4.88
N GLU A 1060 -41.11 -19.38 -4.05
CA GLU A 1060 -40.53 -18.66 -2.92
C GLU A 1060 -39.00 -18.61 -3.08
N LEU A 1061 -38.43 -17.41 -3.05
CA LEU A 1061 -36.97 -17.28 -3.04
C LEU A 1061 -36.43 -17.73 -1.68
N LEU A 1062 -35.46 -18.63 -1.69
CA LEU A 1062 -34.81 -19.19 -0.50
C LEU A 1062 -33.52 -18.43 -0.14
N PHE A 1063 -32.76 -18.11 -1.18
CA PHE A 1063 -31.43 -17.54 -1.07
C PHE A 1063 -31.06 -16.82 -2.36
N THR A 1064 -30.26 -15.78 -2.22
CA THR A 1064 -29.60 -15.10 -3.34
C THR A 1064 -28.19 -14.71 -2.93
N ASP A 1065 -27.26 -14.82 -3.86
CA ASP A 1065 -25.94 -14.21 -3.75
C ASP A 1065 -25.57 -13.55 -5.07
N THR A 1066 -25.81 -12.24 -5.15
CA THR A 1066 -25.48 -11.35 -6.26
C THR A 1066 -26.14 -11.70 -7.60
N ASP A 1067 -25.69 -12.75 -8.26
CA ASP A 1067 -26.08 -13.26 -9.57
C ASP A 1067 -26.81 -14.60 -9.52
N SER A 1068 -26.94 -15.19 -8.33
CA SER A 1068 -27.67 -16.42 -8.11
C SER A 1068 -29.01 -16.24 -7.39
N LEU A 1069 -30.00 -17.08 -7.74
CA LEU A 1069 -31.30 -17.17 -7.11
C LEU A 1069 -31.66 -18.64 -6.89
N THR A 1070 -31.88 -19.02 -5.63
CA THR A 1070 -32.36 -20.34 -5.26
C THR A 1070 -33.83 -20.27 -4.90
N TYR A 1071 -34.67 -21.07 -5.57
CA TYR A 1071 -36.12 -21.08 -5.34
C TYR A 1071 -36.61 -22.42 -4.80
N GLU A 1072 -37.64 -22.38 -3.97
CA GLU A 1072 -38.62 -23.45 -3.81
C GLU A 1072 -39.76 -23.16 -4.79
N VAL A 1073 -40.11 -24.12 -5.65
CA VAL A 1073 -41.20 -23.99 -6.63
C VAL A 1073 -42.14 -25.18 -6.51
N GLU A 1074 -43.43 -24.91 -6.34
CA GLU A 1074 -44.49 -25.92 -6.35
C GLU A 1074 -45.10 -26.04 -7.76
N THR A 1075 -44.72 -27.11 -8.49
CA THR A 1075 -45.15 -27.43 -9.85
C THR A 1075 -45.07 -28.95 -10.09
N GLU A 1076 -45.75 -29.46 -11.11
CA GLU A 1076 -45.71 -30.89 -11.49
C GLU A 1076 -44.33 -31.29 -12.03
N ASP A 1077 -43.74 -30.45 -12.89
CA ASP A 1077 -42.42 -30.68 -13.46
C ASP A 1077 -41.71 -29.39 -13.84
N ILE A 1078 -40.75 -28.99 -13.02
CA ILE A 1078 -39.99 -27.76 -13.23
C ILE A 1078 -39.14 -27.80 -14.52
N TYR A 1079 -38.73 -28.98 -14.98
CA TYR A 1079 -37.90 -29.11 -16.17
C TYR A 1079 -38.73 -28.85 -17.43
N GLU A 1080 -39.96 -29.39 -17.49
CA GLU A 1080 -40.89 -29.09 -18.59
C GLU A 1080 -41.23 -27.61 -18.66
N ASP A 1081 -41.42 -26.96 -17.51
CA ASP A 1081 -41.67 -25.52 -17.46
C ASP A 1081 -40.47 -24.73 -18.03
N MET A 1082 -39.23 -25.09 -17.63
CA MET A 1082 -38.00 -24.48 -18.16
C MET A 1082 -37.85 -24.68 -19.68
N PHE A 1083 -38.20 -25.85 -20.21
CA PHE A 1083 -38.15 -26.12 -21.65
C PHE A 1083 -39.09 -25.23 -22.48
N ARG A 1084 -40.22 -24.80 -21.90
CA ARG A 1084 -41.13 -23.86 -22.58
C ARG A 1084 -40.53 -22.44 -22.69
N HIS A 1085 -39.52 -22.14 -21.88
CA HIS A 1085 -38.87 -20.85 -21.75
C HIS A 1085 -37.35 -20.90 -22.04
N MET A 1086 -36.96 -21.71 -23.04
CA MET A 1086 -35.57 -21.82 -23.51
C MET A 1086 -34.98 -20.51 -24.07
N ASP A 1087 -35.78 -19.48 -24.29
CA ASP A 1087 -35.30 -18.14 -24.61
C ASP A 1087 -34.68 -17.42 -23.39
N ILE A 1088 -34.97 -17.90 -22.18
CA ILE A 1088 -34.53 -17.34 -20.90
C ILE A 1088 -33.47 -18.23 -20.24
N TYR A 1089 -33.61 -19.56 -20.35
CA TYR A 1089 -32.71 -20.54 -19.76
C TYR A 1089 -31.64 -21.02 -20.73
N ASP A 1090 -30.37 -20.92 -20.33
CA ASP A 1090 -29.24 -21.45 -21.09
C ASP A 1090 -28.88 -22.85 -20.56
N THR A 1091 -29.18 -23.87 -21.35
CA THR A 1091 -28.84 -25.27 -21.03
C THR A 1091 -27.67 -25.80 -21.86
N SER A 1092 -26.93 -24.94 -22.58
CA SER A 1092 -25.92 -25.37 -23.56
C SER A 1092 -24.72 -26.12 -22.98
N ASP A 1093 -24.46 -25.98 -21.67
CA ASP A 1093 -23.39 -26.68 -20.95
C ASP A 1093 -23.84 -28.04 -20.35
N TYR A 1094 -25.11 -28.44 -20.52
CA TYR A 1094 -25.60 -29.74 -20.05
C TYR A 1094 -25.40 -30.86 -21.10
N PRO A 1095 -25.27 -32.14 -20.68
CA PRO A 1095 -25.22 -33.26 -21.61
C PRO A 1095 -26.56 -33.51 -22.31
N GLU A 1096 -26.52 -33.95 -23.58
CA GLU A 1096 -27.69 -34.48 -24.29
C GLU A 1096 -28.31 -35.66 -23.52
N GLY A 1097 -29.64 -35.65 -23.35
CA GLY A 1097 -30.37 -36.66 -22.57
C GLY A 1097 -30.41 -36.40 -21.06
N SER A 1098 -29.86 -35.28 -20.59
CA SER A 1098 -30.10 -34.81 -19.21
C SER A 1098 -31.54 -34.35 -19.03
N LEU A 1099 -32.02 -34.23 -17.80
CA LEU A 1099 -33.36 -33.68 -17.51
C LEU A 1099 -33.54 -32.24 -18.06
N PHE A 1100 -32.45 -31.55 -18.42
CA PHE A 1100 -32.43 -30.19 -18.98
C PHE A 1100 -32.25 -30.13 -20.51
N ILE A 1101 -32.00 -31.28 -21.17
CA ILE A 1101 -31.89 -31.42 -22.63
C ILE A 1101 -32.62 -32.71 -23.03
N GLN A 1102 -33.90 -32.62 -23.37
CA GLN A 1102 -34.70 -33.74 -23.88
C GLN A 1102 -34.36 -34.05 -25.34
#